data_AF-A0A6P6TZ72-F1
#
_entry.id   AF-A0A6P6TZ72-F1
#
_cell.length_a   1.000
_cell.length_b   1.000
_cell.length_c   1.000
_cell.angle_alpha   90.00
_cell.angle_beta   90.00
_cell.angle_gamma   90.00
#
_symmetry.space_group_name_H-M   'P 1'
#
loop_
_entity.id
_entity.type
_entity.pdbx_description
1 polymer ?
#
loop_
_entity_poly.entity_id
_entity_poly.type
_entity_poly.pdbx_seq_one_letter_code
_entity_poly.pdbx_strand_id
1 'polypeptide(L)'
;MAKKVLRAQEAFFAFIFMFIFLNSWRTCQSSELQLLQTIKASFKDPLRSLSNWNSSLSFCQWHGVSCDSLSRVNKIELSAKNLTGRVPETIFQLQHVETINLSNNQLSGSIPDNLSSCLSLKHLNLSNNNITGPLPKGSIPFLETYDLSNNMLSGAIPENIGLLSGLRVLDFGGNVLEGRIPKSITNLTSLQVLTLASNQLVGEIPPELGLMKNLTWMYLGYNNFSGGIPTEIGELTSLHHLDLVNNNLTGEIPSSLGNLINLQHLFLYLNKLTGPIPKSIFGLKSLISLDLSDNFLSGEIPEDIFKLQNLEVLQLFSNNFSGSIPRALSSLPHLKVLQLWSNKLSGTLPEDLGRYNNLTILDLSTNNLTGKIPEMLCESGSLFKLILFSNFIEGEIPQSLCRCKSLQRVRLQNNKLSGELPPEFTRLPLVYFLDISGNNLGGTIKEPKWNMPAIQMLNLARNQFSGEIPESFGSNKLENLDLSDNDFSGSVPQSIGTFSELAELKLGQNKLSGKIPDELSSCKKLVALDLSHNQLSGEIPLSLSEMPVLGLLDLSVNQLSGEIPRKLGTVGSLVQINISHNHLHGSLPSTGAFLAINSSSVEGNHLCGGDETTGLPPCKRRKNPAWWLFPTCLLAVLVAFALAAFIVAIGKRRKKMESKRTDSEDGTWEVQFFSSKALKSMTTRDIFSSMKEENLIARGRIGTIYKGNCSIGGSRFVTTAFGDVNSVSPASYWTEAEEFGRLHHPNIVKLIAACRSGKGGILIHEYIEGKILSEALGGLSWDRRQKVAVGIARALKYLHCYCSPGIQVGDLSPDKVIVDLKDEARLRLSLPGMTWAENKSSIFSAYVAPGTLPSFSNN
;
A
#
# COMPACT_ATOMS: atom_id res chain seq x y z
N MET A 1 -78.93 -57.72 0.81
CA MET A 1 -77.49 -57.88 0.52
C MET A 1 -76.77 -56.55 0.23
N ALA A 2 -77.33 -55.63 -0.56
CA ALA A 2 -76.66 -54.37 -0.94
C ALA A 2 -76.19 -53.47 0.23
N LYS A 3 -76.94 -53.37 1.34
CA LYS A 3 -76.54 -52.55 2.51
C LYS A 3 -75.35 -53.08 3.33
N LYS A 4 -75.04 -54.39 3.24
CA LYS A 4 -73.85 -54.97 3.90
C LYS A 4 -72.58 -54.77 3.07
N VAL A 5 -72.71 -54.67 1.74
CA VAL A 5 -71.58 -54.42 0.83
C VAL A 5 -71.12 -52.96 0.91
N LEU A 6 -72.06 -52.02 1.05
CA LEU A 6 -71.74 -50.58 1.16
C LEU A 6 -70.97 -50.23 2.44
N ARG A 7 -71.37 -50.77 3.60
CA ARG A 7 -70.66 -50.57 4.88
C ARG A 7 -69.29 -51.26 4.94
N ALA A 8 -69.12 -52.37 4.24
CA ALA A 8 -67.83 -53.05 4.13
C ALA A 8 -66.86 -52.27 3.22
N GLN A 9 -67.37 -51.62 2.16
CA GLN A 9 -66.58 -50.75 1.29
C GLN A 9 -66.18 -49.45 2.00
N GLU A 10 -67.08 -48.80 2.76
CA GLU A 10 -66.74 -47.59 3.52
C GLU A 10 -65.70 -47.85 4.62
N ALA A 11 -65.79 -48.99 5.33
CA ALA A 11 -64.79 -49.39 6.32
C ALA A 11 -63.44 -49.75 5.68
N PHE A 12 -63.44 -50.37 4.49
CA PHE A 12 -62.24 -50.70 3.73
C PHE A 12 -61.55 -49.46 3.15
N PHE A 13 -62.32 -48.49 2.65
CA PHE A 13 -61.79 -47.20 2.20
C PHE A 13 -61.27 -46.34 3.36
N ALA A 14 -61.94 -46.32 4.52
CA ALA A 14 -61.44 -45.64 5.71
C ALA A 14 -60.15 -46.27 6.25
N PHE A 15 -60.05 -47.61 6.21
CA PHE A 15 -58.83 -48.33 6.61
C PHE A 15 -57.69 -48.10 5.62
N ILE A 16 -57.94 -48.08 4.31
CA ILE A 16 -56.95 -47.74 3.28
C ILE A 16 -56.52 -46.28 3.40
N PHE A 17 -57.43 -45.35 3.67
CA PHE A 17 -57.09 -43.93 3.83
C PHE A 17 -56.28 -43.69 5.11
N MET A 18 -56.59 -44.38 6.21
CA MET A 18 -55.83 -44.33 7.46
C MET A 18 -54.47 -45.05 7.33
N PHE A 19 -54.39 -46.17 6.59
CA PHE A 19 -53.16 -46.91 6.32
C PHE A 19 -52.26 -46.19 5.32
N ILE A 20 -52.82 -45.45 4.35
CA ILE A 20 -52.09 -44.55 3.45
C ILE A 20 -51.65 -43.32 4.21
N PHE A 21 -52.46 -42.70 5.09
CA PHE A 21 -52.01 -41.56 5.93
C PHE A 21 -50.94 -41.95 6.95
N LEU A 22 -51.03 -43.13 7.57
CA LEU A 22 -50.04 -43.64 8.52
C LEU A 22 -48.74 -44.13 7.82
N ASN A 23 -48.83 -44.62 6.57
CA ASN A 23 -47.64 -44.94 5.78
C ASN A 23 -47.05 -43.74 5.03
N SER A 24 -47.85 -42.75 4.61
CA SER A 24 -47.37 -41.50 4.00
C SER A 24 -46.77 -40.54 5.01
N TRP A 25 -47.17 -40.60 6.29
CA TRP A 25 -46.43 -39.98 7.39
C TRP A 25 -45.07 -40.65 7.66
N ARG A 26 -44.94 -41.97 7.40
CA ARG A 26 -43.66 -42.68 7.52
C ARG A 26 -42.76 -42.59 6.29
N THR A 27 -43.30 -42.31 5.10
CA THR A 27 -42.52 -42.17 3.85
C THR A 27 -42.23 -40.73 3.43
N CYS A 28 -42.65 -39.71 4.21
CA CYS A 28 -42.35 -38.29 3.93
C CYS A 28 -41.08 -37.78 4.65
N GLN A 29 -40.65 -38.40 5.75
CA GLN A 29 -39.37 -38.08 6.41
C GLN A 29 -38.14 -38.70 5.71
N SER A 30 -38.33 -39.71 4.86
CA SER A 30 -37.23 -40.45 4.26
C SER A 30 -36.50 -39.72 3.12
N SER A 31 -37.09 -38.69 2.49
CA SER A 31 -36.44 -37.93 1.40
C SER A 31 -35.55 -36.79 1.92
N GLU A 32 -36.03 -35.95 2.83
CA GLU A 32 -35.26 -34.81 3.38
C GLU A 32 -34.06 -35.27 4.21
N LEU A 33 -34.23 -36.31 5.03
CA LEU A 33 -33.13 -36.89 5.81
C LEU A 33 -32.02 -37.40 4.89
N GLN A 34 -32.36 -38.06 3.78
CA GLN A 34 -31.39 -38.56 2.80
C GLN A 34 -30.67 -37.41 2.08
N LEU A 35 -31.39 -36.33 1.73
CA LEU A 35 -30.80 -35.12 1.17
C LEU A 35 -29.81 -34.48 2.16
N LEU A 36 -30.20 -34.28 3.42
CA LEU A 36 -29.32 -33.72 4.45
C LEU A 36 -28.08 -34.59 4.72
N GLN A 37 -28.21 -35.91 4.72
CA GLN A 37 -27.05 -36.82 4.84
C GLN A 37 -26.10 -36.70 3.64
N THR A 38 -26.64 -36.51 2.44
CA THR A 38 -25.83 -36.27 1.23
C THR A 38 -25.14 -34.91 1.26
N ILE A 39 -25.82 -33.88 1.77
CA ILE A 39 -25.25 -32.54 1.99
C ILE A 39 -24.09 -32.62 2.99
N LYS A 40 -24.30 -33.30 4.13
CA LYS A 40 -23.23 -33.53 5.12
C LYS A 40 -22.01 -34.21 4.51
N ALA A 41 -22.22 -35.26 3.70
CA ALA A 41 -21.13 -36.00 3.07
C ALA A 41 -20.33 -35.16 2.06
N SER A 42 -20.93 -34.09 1.53
CA SER A 42 -20.29 -33.18 0.57
C SER A 42 -19.36 -32.17 1.23
N PHE A 43 -19.51 -31.93 2.54
CA PHE A 43 -18.65 -31.05 3.31
C PHE A 43 -17.57 -31.81 4.07
N LYS A 44 -16.39 -31.22 4.08
CA LYS A 44 -15.34 -31.57 5.03
C LYS A 44 -15.44 -30.61 6.21
N ASP A 45 -15.66 -31.18 7.39
CA ASP A 45 -15.99 -30.46 8.63
C ASP A 45 -14.87 -30.64 9.68
N PRO A 46 -13.79 -29.85 9.62
CA PRO A 46 -12.65 -30.00 10.53
C PRO A 46 -12.99 -29.67 11.98
N LEU A 47 -13.96 -28.79 12.21
CA LEU A 47 -14.39 -28.38 13.55
C LEU A 47 -15.47 -29.29 14.15
N ARG A 48 -15.91 -30.32 13.40
CA ARG A 48 -16.97 -31.25 13.80
C ARG A 48 -18.29 -30.53 14.13
N SER A 49 -18.56 -29.40 13.46
CA SER A 49 -19.79 -28.60 13.61
C SER A 49 -21.06 -29.36 13.21
N LEU A 50 -20.93 -30.35 12.31
CA LEU A 50 -22.02 -31.21 11.81
C LEU A 50 -22.03 -32.57 12.51
N SER A 51 -21.36 -32.71 13.66
CA SER A 51 -21.25 -33.98 14.39
C SER A 51 -22.60 -34.54 14.86
N ASN A 52 -23.55 -33.67 15.22
CA ASN A 52 -24.89 -34.07 15.65
C ASN A 52 -25.85 -34.40 14.49
N TRP A 53 -25.42 -34.29 13.23
CA TRP A 53 -26.18 -34.72 12.07
C TRP A 53 -26.13 -36.25 11.93
N ASN A 54 -26.84 -36.96 12.81
CA ASN A 54 -26.86 -38.42 12.87
C ASN A 54 -28.29 -38.92 13.23
N SER A 55 -28.50 -40.23 13.19
CA SER A 55 -29.81 -40.86 13.42
C SER A 55 -30.29 -40.81 14.89
N SER A 56 -29.48 -40.30 15.81
CA SER A 56 -29.82 -40.27 17.24
C SER A 56 -30.78 -39.14 17.63
N LEU A 57 -30.93 -38.12 16.77
CA LEU A 57 -31.80 -36.97 16.98
C LEU A 57 -32.65 -36.70 15.73
N SER A 58 -33.79 -36.04 15.91
CA SER A 58 -34.56 -35.49 14.79
C SER A 58 -33.70 -34.48 14.02
N PHE A 59 -33.77 -34.48 12.70
CA PHE A 59 -32.99 -33.55 11.88
C PHE A 59 -33.33 -32.09 12.13
N CYS A 60 -34.53 -31.80 12.64
CA CYS A 60 -34.92 -30.45 13.08
C CYS A 60 -34.16 -29.95 14.33
N GLN A 61 -33.42 -30.83 15.00
CA GLN A 61 -32.54 -30.51 16.14
C GLN A 61 -31.06 -30.52 15.75
N TRP A 62 -30.75 -30.75 14.47
CA TRP A 62 -29.38 -30.75 14.00
C TRP A 62 -28.80 -29.35 13.99
N HIS A 63 -27.49 -29.23 14.23
CA HIS A 63 -26.84 -27.94 14.31
C HIS A 63 -26.97 -27.20 12.98
N GLY A 64 -27.56 -26.01 13.01
CA GLY A 64 -27.79 -25.21 11.81
C GLY A 64 -28.95 -25.71 10.92
N VAL A 65 -29.82 -26.60 11.38
CA VAL A 65 -31.05 -26.97 10.67
C VAL A 65 -32.25 -26.49 11.47
N SER A 66 -33.17 -25.78 10.83
CA SER A 66 -34.49 -25.45 11.40
C SER A 66 -35.60 -26.02 10.53
N CYS A 67 -36.73 -26.34 11.17
CA CYS A 67 -37.93 -26.82 10.48
C CYS A 67 -39.11 -25.90 10.72
N ASP A 68 -40.08 -25.94 9.81
CA ASP A 68 -41.37 -25.28 9.95
C ASP A 68 -42.31 -26.01 10.94
N SER A 69 -43.52 -25.47 11.12
CA SER A 69 -44.55 -26.05 11.99
C SER A 69 -45.01 -27.46 11.57
N LEU A 70 -44.70 -27.87 10.33
CA LEU A 70 -44.97 -29.20 9.78
C LEU A 70 -43.74 -30.12 9.82
N SER A 71 -42.67 -29.71 10.52
CA SER A 71 -41.41 -30.46 10.67
C SER A 71 -40.66 -30.69 9.35
N ARG A 72 -40.77 -29.78 8.38
CA ARG A 72 -40.03 -29.79 7.12
C ARG A 72 -38.90 -28.78 7.17
N VAL A 73 -37.75 -29.06 6.56
CA VAL A 73 -36.58 -28.18 6.64
C VAL A 73 -36.88 -26.83 5.97
N ASN A 74 -36.85 -25.75 6.76
CA ASN A 74 -37.07 -24.39 6.24
C ASN A 74 -35.82 -23.50 6.30
N LYS A 75 -34.82 -23.82 7.14
CA LYS A 75 -33.55 -23.07 7.20
C LYS A 75 -32.34 -23.98 7.34
N ILE A 76 -31.26 -23.62 6.65
CA ILE A 76 -29.91 -24.15 6.82
C ILE A 76 -28.97 -22.98 7.15
N GLU A 77 -28.41 -22.98 8.36
CA GLU A 77 -27.55 -21.93 8.91
C GLU A 77 -26.20 -22.51 9.36
N LEU A 78 -25.23 -22.54 8.44
CA LEU A 78 -23.90 -23.10 8.65
C LEU A 78 -22.79 -22.06 8.45
N SER A 79 -23.07 -20.81 8.80
CA SER A 79 -22.08 -19.72 8.71
C SER A 79 -20.94 -19.89 9.72
N ALA A 80 -19.72 -19.51 9.31
CA ALA A 80 -18.53 -19.48 10.17
C ALA A 80 -18.19 -20.83 10.83
N LYS A 81 -18.31 -21.93 10.08
CA LYS A 81 -18.06 -23.31 10.55
C LYS A 81 -16.77 -23.92 10.02
N ASN A 82 -15.97 -23.13 9.29
CA ASN A 82 -14.71 -23.57 8.68
C ASN A 82 -14.90 -24.79 7.75
N LEU A 83 -16.08 -24.89 7.12
CA LEU A 83 -16.41 -25.97 6.21
C LEU A 83 -15.62 -25.81 4.91
N THR A 84 -15.09 -26.92 4.39
CA THR A 84 -14.44 -26.99 3.06
C THR A 84 -15.21 -27.95 2.17
N GLY A 85 -15.00 -27.88 0.85
CA GLY A 85 -15.72 -28.71 -0.13
C GLY A 85 -16.36 -27.85 -1.21
N ARG A 86 -17.45 -28.34 -1.79
CA ARG A 86 -18.26 -27.63 -2.80
C ARG A 86 -19.67 -27.42 -2.29
N VAL A 87 -20.39 -26.45 -2.85
CA VAL A 87 -21.84 -26.32 -2.62
C VAL A 87 -22.55 -27.48 -3.33
N PRO A 88 -23.21 -28.40 -2.60
CA PRO A 88 -23.79 -29.58 -3.22
C PRO A 88 -25.11 -29.24 -3.93
N GLU A 89 -25.33 -29.76 -5.15
CA GLU A 89 -26.58 -29.53 -5.89
C GLU A 89 -27.82 -29.99 -5.10
N THR A 90 -27.69 -31.04 -4.29
CA THR A 90 -28.76 -31.57 -3.45
C THR A 90 -29.31 -30.57 -2.43
N ILE A 91 -28.56 -29.52 -2.07
CA ILE A 91 -29.07 -28.47 -1.17
C ILE A 91 -30.22 -27.68 -1.78
N PHE A 92 -30.25 -27.57 -3.11
CA PHE A 92 -31.30 -26.87 -3.86
C PHE A 92 -32.49 -27.78 -4.23
N GLN A 93 -32.48 -29.05 -3.79
CA GLN A 93 -33.60 -29.98 -3.98
C GLN A 93 -34.59 -29.97 -2.79
N LEU A 94 -34.23 -29.30 -1.68
CA LEU A 94 -35.09 -29.13 -0.51
C LEU A 94 -36.25 -28.18 -0.84
N GLN A 95 -37.45 -28.74 -1.02
CA GLN A 95 -38.59 -28.00 -1.59
C GLN A 95 -39.14 -26.87 -0.70
N HIS A 96 -38.91 -26.95 0.61
CA HIS A 96 -39.47 -26.04 1.60
C HIS A 96 -38.44 -25.11 2.26
N VAL A 97 -37.18 -25.17 1.84
CA VAL A 97 -36.14 -24.32 2.42
C VAL A 97 -36.32 -22.87 1.96
N GLU A 98 -36.43 -21.96 2.93
CA GLU A 98 -36.55 -20.52 2.72
C GLU A 98 -35.20 -19.81 2.89
N THR A 99 -34.31 -20.35 3.73
CA THR A 99 -33.00 -19.74 4.02
C THR A 99 -31.87 -20.74 3.90
N ILE A 100 -30.86 -20.41 3.11
CA ILE A 100 -29.58 -21.12 3.05
C ILE A 100 -28.47 -20.10 3.32
N ASN A 101 -27.77 -20.25 4.45
CA ASN A 101 -26.63 -19.43 4.82
C ASN A 101 -25.39 -20.31 5.07
N LEU A 102 -24.46 -20.27 4.12
CA LEU A 102 -23.16 -20.97 4.17
C LEU A 102 -21.98 -19.99 4.22
N SER A 103 -22.22 -18.73 4.61
CA SER A 103 -21.21 -17.67 4.59
C SER A 103 -20.01 -17.92 5.51
N ASN A 104 -18.90 -17.22 5.29
CA ASN A 104 -17.71 -17.27 6.15
C ASN A 104 -17.15 -18.70 6.31
N ASN A 105 -17.04 -19.43 5.21
CA ASN A 105 -16.45 -20.76 5.17
C ASN A 105 -15.32 -20.81 4.13
N GLN A 106 -14.86 -22.01 3.77
CA GLN A 106 -13.84 -22.24 2.75
C GLN A 106 -14.40 -23.09 1.60
N LEU A 107 -15.67 -22.88 1.24
CA LEU A 107 -16.31 -23.58 0.13
C LEU A 107 -15.72 -23.12 -1.20
N SER A 108 -15.62 -24.04 -2.15
CA SER A 108 -14.93 -23.83 -3.44
C SER A 108 -15.67 -24.50 -4.59
N GLY A 109 -15.18 -24.32 -5.83
CA GLY A 109 -15.86 -24.80 -7.03
C GLY A 109 -17.00 -23.89 -7.45
N SER A 110 -17.76 -24.29 -8.47
CA SER A 110 -18.86 -23.49 -9.01
C SER A 110 -20.17 -23.70 -8.28
N ILE A 111 -21.02 -22.66 -8.32
CA ILE A 111 -22.42 -22.76 -7.89
C ILE A 111 -23.17 -23.65 -8.91
N PRO A 112 -23.91 -24.67 -8.47
CA PRO A 112 -24.74 -25.50 -9.36
C PRO A 112 -25.78 -24.68 -10.15
N ASP A 113 -25.95 -24.97 -11.44
CA ASP A 113 -26.88 -24.24 -12.31
C ASP A 113 -28.37 -24.52 -12.05
N ASN A 114 -28.68 -25.67 -11.42
CA ASN A 114 -30.05 -26.14 -11.17
C ASN A 114 -30.71 -25.48 -9.94
N LEU A 115 -30.59 -24.16 -9.82
CA LEU A 115 -31.19 -23.39 -8.72
C LEU A 115 -32.73 -23.38 -8.78
N SER A 116 -33.31 -23.61 -9.96
CA SER A 116 -34.76 -23.56 -10.21
C SER A 116 -35.56 -24.62 -9.45
N SER A 117 -34.90 -25.62 -8.87
CA SER A 117 -35.54 -26.70 -8.09
C SER A 117 -35.98 -26.26 -6.68
N CYS A 118 -35.47 -25.11 -6.20
CA CYS A 118 -35.67 -24.63 -4.83
C CYS A 118 -36.71 -23.50 -4.77
N LEU A 119 -37.98 -23.81 -5.08
CA LEU A 119 -39.01 -22.80 -5.31
C LEU A 119 -39.39 -21.95 -4.08
N SER A 120 -39.10 -22.41 -2.86
CA SER A 120 -39.43 -21.68 -1.63
C SER A 120 -38.32 -20.74 -1.13
N LEU A 121 -37.15 -20.71 -1.79
CA LEU A 121 -35.98 -20.02 -1.28
C LEU A 121 -36.15 -18.49 -1.37
N LYS A 122 -35.97 -17.83 -0.23
CA LYS A 122 -36.05 -16.37 -0.06
C LYS A 122 -34.68 -15.75 0.23
N HIS A 123 -33.81 -16.44 0.95
CA HIS A 123 -32.50 -15.92 1.33
C HIS A 123 -31.40 -16.93 1.01
N LEU A 124 -30.50 -16.54 0.11
CA LEU A 124 -29.29 -17.28 -0.22
C LEU A 124 -28.07 -16.45 0.12
N ASN A 125 -27.27 -16.92 1.08
CA ASN A 125 -26.01 -16.30 1.45
C ASN A 125 -24.86 -17.31 1.35
N LEU A 126 -23.96 -17.08 0.39
CA LEU A 126 -22.72 -17.84 0.18
C LEU A 126 -21.47 -16.95 0.32
N SER A 127 -21.59 -15.78 0.95
CA SER A 127 -20.50 -14.81 0.99
C SER A 127 -19.28 -15.27 1.77
N ASN A 128 -18.13 -14.64 1.50
CA ASN A 128 -16.88 -14.91 2.21
C ASN A 128 -16.49 -16.40 2.13
N ASN A 129 -16.35 -16.89 0.90
CA ASN A 129 -15.93 -18.25 0.56
C ASN A 129 -14.88 -18.19 -0.57
N ASN A 130 -14.55 -19.33 -1.16
CA ASN A 130 -13.58 -19.49 -2.25
C ASN A 130 -14.25 -20.03 -3.53
N ILE A 131 -15.52 -19.67 -3.75
CA ILE A 131 -16.37 -20.14 -4.86
C ILE A 131 -15.90 -19.49 -6.17
N THR A 132 -15.87 -20.28 -7.25
CA THR A 132 -15.33 -19.89 -8.57
C THR A 132 -16.37 -20.06 -9.68
N GLY A 133 -16.07 -19.56 -10.89
CA GLY A 133 -16.89 -19.82 -12.07
C GLY A 133 -18.05 -18.82 -12.21
N PRO A 134 -18.92 -19.02 -13.22
CA PRO A 134 -19.94 -18.04 -13.56
C PRO A 134 -21.09 -17.99 -12.55
N LEU A 135 -21.80 -16.86 -12.55
CA LEU A 135 -23.10 -16.76 -11.89
C LEU A 135 -24.09 -17.77 -12.52
N PRO A 136 -24.87 -18.48 -11.69
CA PRO A 136 -25.76 -19.54 -12.15
C PRO A 136 -26.92 -18.97 -12.97
N LYS A 137 -27.34 -19.71 -14.01
CA LYS A 137 -28.41 -19.29 -14.94
C LYS A 137 -29.82 -19.70 -14.50
N GLY A 138 -29.98 -20.48 -13.43
CA GLY A 138 -31.29 -20.83 -12.87
C GLY A 138 -32.03 -19.62 -12.31
N SER A 139 -33.36 -19.68 -12.25
CA SER A 139 -34.21 -18.62 -11.66
C SER A 139 -34.86 -19.12 -10.37
N ILE A 140 -34.75 -18.31 -9.31
CA ILE A 140 -35.41 -18.53 -8.02
C ILE A 140 -36.42 -17.39 -7.83
N PRO A 141 -37.67 -17.55 -8.31
CA PRO A 141 -38.57 -16.41 -8.50
C PRO A 141 -38.97 -15.67 -7.22
N PHE A 142 -38.84 -16.31 -6.05
CA PHE A 142 -39.21 -15.75 -4.75
C PHE A 142 -38.01 -15.29 -3.91
N LEU A 143 -36.83 -15.20 -4.52
CA LEU A 143 -35.62 -14.78 -3.80
C LEU A 143 -35.70 -13.29 -3.43
N GLU A 144 -35.48 -12.99 -2.15
CA GLU A 144 -35.47 -11.64 -1.58
C GLU A 144 -34.05 -11.16 -1.27
N THR A 145 -33.15 -12.08 -0.89
CA THR A 145 -31.74 -11.79 -0.60
C THR A 145 -30.84 -12.74 -1.36
N TYR A 146 -29.92 -12.17 -2.14
CA TYR A 146 -28.91 -12.91 -2.88
C TYR A 146 -27.52 -12.33 -2.61
N ASP A 147 -26.80 -12.94 -1.67
CA ASP A 147 -25.46 -12.51 -1.25
C ASP A 147 -24.43 -13.57 -1.64
N LEU A 148 -23.60 -13.23 -2.63
CA LEU A 148 -22.47 -14.03 -3.13
C LEU A 148 -21.14 -13.29 -2.97
N SER A 149 -21.10 -12.27 -2.11
CA SER A 149 -19.95 -11.37 -1.99
C SER A 149 -18.68 -12.07 -1.51
N ASN A 150 -17.51 -11.47 -1.78
CA ASN A 150 -16.21 -11.95 -1.33
C ASN A 150 -15.95 -13.42 -1.71
N ASN A 151 -15.97 -13.69 -3.01
CA ASN A 151 -15.67 -14.97 -3.63
C ASN A 151 -14.75 -14.75 -4.86
N MET A 152 -14.64 -15.74 -5.75
CA MET A 152 -13.88 -15.66 -7.02
C MET A 152 -14.80 -15.94 -8.22
N LEU A 153 -16.05 -15.49 -8.16
CA LEU A 153 -17.00 -15.64 -9.26
C LEU A 153 -16.56 -14.80 -10.46
N SER A 154 -16.65 -15.38 -11.66
CA SER A 154 -16.14 -14.82 -12.91
C SER A 154 -17.21 -14.72 -13.99
N GLY A 155 -16.86 -14.16 -15.15
CA GLY A 155 -17.80 -14.01 -16.27
C GLY A 155 -18.78 -12.85 -16.06
N ALA A 156 -19.72 -12.72 -17.00
CA ALA A 156 -20.68 -11.62 -17.01
C ALA A 156 -21.88 -11.85 -16.07
N ILE A 157 -22.45 -10.77 -15.57
CA ILE A 157 -23.76 -10.80 -14.91
C ILE A 157 -24.82 -11.17 -15.97
N PRO A 158 -25.56 -12.27 -15.81
CA PRO A 158 -26.44 -12.78 -16.85
C PRO A 158 -27.76 -12.01 -16.92
N GLU A 159 -28.33 -11.87 -18.13
CA GLU A 159 -29.58 -11.11 -18.39
C GLU A 159 -30.84 -11.69 -17.70
N ASN A 160 -30.80 -12.97 -17.32
CA ASN A 160 -31.89 -13.60 -16.57
C ASN A 160 -31.98 -13.08 -15.11
N ILE A 161 -31.01 -12.30 -14.62
CA ILE A 161 -31.07 -11.69 -13.29
C ILE A 161 -32.35 -10.87 -13.13
N GLY A 162 -32.82 -10.22 -14.21
CA GLY A 162 -34.06 -9.45 -14.22
C GLY A 162 -35.35 -10.24 -14.01
N LEU A 163 -35.29 -11.59 -13.94
CA LEU A 163 -36.44 -12.44 -13.61
C LEU A 163 -36.70 -12.53 -12.10
N LEU A 164 -35.75 -12.11 -11.27
CA LEU A 164 -35.81 -12.22 -9.81
C LEU A 164 -36.53 -11.01 -9.16
N SER A 165 -37.73 -10.67 -9.64
CA SER A 165 -38.44 -9.42 -9.30
C SER A 165 -38.76 -9.22 -7.80
N GLY A 166 -38.69 -10.28 -7.00
CA GLY A 166 -38.83 -10.24 -5.54
C GLY A 166 -37.58 -9.77 -4.78
N LEU A 167 -36.42 -9.62 -5.45
CA LEU A 167 -35.17 -9.26 -4.79
C LEU A 167 -35.24 -7.89 -4.13
N ARG A 168 -34.78 -7.84 -2.88
CA ARG A 168 -34.58 -6.63 -2.06
C ARG A 168 -33.10 -6.34 -1.86
N VAL A 169 -32.27 -7.37 -1.75
CA VAL A 169 -30.82 -7.25 -1.55
C VAL A 169 -30.10 -8.12 -2.57
N LEU A 170 -29.25 -7.50 -3.38
CA LEU A 170 -28.36 -8.15 -4.33
C LEU A 170 -26.93 -7.73 -4.01
N ASP A 171 -26.12 -8.68 -3.53
CA ASP A 171 -24.72 -8.45 -3.21
C ASP A 171 -23.79 -9.41 -3.95
N PHE A 172 -23.13 -8.91 -4.99
CA PHE A 172 -22.09 -9.61 -5.74
C PHE A 172 -20.72 -8.95 -5.58
N GLY A 173 -20.53 -8.11 -4.56
CA GLY A 173 -19.29 -7.37 -4.36
C GLY A 173 -18.08 -8.26 -4.08
N GLY A 174 -16.86 -7.79 -4.39
CA GLY A 174 -15.63 -8.52 -4.05
C GLY A 174 -15.48 -9.85 -4.81
N ASN A 175 -15.70 -9.83 -6.12
CA ASN A 175 -15.54 -10.98 -7.02
C ASN A 175 -14.66 -10.59 -8.23
N VAL A 176 -14.62 -11.42 -9.26
CA VAL A 176 -13.91 -11.15 -10.53
C VAL A 176 -14.89 -11.12 -11.72
N LEU A 177 -16.10 -10.61 -11.49
CA LEU A 177 -17.13 -10.46 -12.53
C LEU A 177 -16.70 -9.42 -13.56
N GLU A 178 -16.99 -9.70 -14.82
CA GLU A 178 -16.59 -8.88 -15.97
C GLU A 178 -17.81 -8.47 -16.82
N GLY A 179 -17.57 -7.75 -17.92
CA GLY A 179 -18.63 -7.30 -18.81
C GLY A 179 -19.39 -6.08 -18.26
N ARG A 180 -20.57 -5.83 -18.82
CA ARG A 180 -21.41 -4.67 -18.48
C ARG A 180 -22.49 -5.05 -17.48
N ILE A 181 -23.04 -4.05 -16.78
CA ILE A 181 -24.30 -4.23 -16.04
C ILE A 181 -25.42 -4.50 -17.06
N PRO A 182 -26.13 -5.65 -16.99
CA PRO A 182 -27.20 -5.99 -17.92
C PRO A 182 -28.42 -5.09 -17.72
N LYS A 183 -29.07 -4.67 -18.81
CA LYS A 183 -30.24 -3.77 -18.73
C LYS A 183 -31.40 -4.37 -17.97
N SER A 184 -31.55 -5.69 -18.03
CA SER A 184 -32.56 -6.46 -17.32
C SER A 184 -32.52 -6.29 -15.79
N ILE A 185 -31.40 -5.83 -15.20
CA ILE A 185 -31.32 -5.55 -13.76
C ILE A 185 -32.38 -4.53 -13.31
N THR A 186 -32.85 -3.67 -14.22
CA THR A 186 -33.88 -2.66 -13.96
C THR A 186 -35.27 -3.24 -13.74
N ASN A 187 -35.49 -4.50 -14.08
CA ASN A 187 -36.72 -5.23 -13.78
C ASN A 187 -36.83 -5.59 -12.28
N LEU A 188 -35.74 -5.45 -11.51
CA LEU A 188 -35.70 -5.68 -10.06
C LEU A 188 -36.30 -4.49 -9.30
N THR A 189 -37.58 -4.20 -9.53
CA THR A 189 -38.26 -3.00 -9.01
C THR A 189 -38.40 -2.98 -7.48
N SER A 190 -38.29 -4.14 -6.82
CA SER A 190 -38.30 -4.28 -5.36
C SER A 190 -36.94 -4.04 -4.71
N LEU A 191 -35.87 -3.87 -5.49
CA LEU A 191 -34.50 -3.85 -4.99
C LEU A 191 -34.23 -2.58 -4.17
N GLN A 192 -33.63 -2.78 -3.00
CA GLN A 192 -33.28 -1.74 -2.04
C GLN A 192 -31.75 -1.59 -1.94
N VAL A 193 -31.03 -2.70 -1.91
CA VAL A 193 -29.56 -2.74 -1.89
C VAL A 193 -29.06 -3.37 -3.18
N LEU A 194 -28.26 -2.61 -3.92
CA LEU A 194 -27.47 -3.09 -5.04
C LEU A 194 -25.99 -2.86 -4.75
N THR A 195 -25.21 -3.95 -4.66
CA THR A 195 -23.75 -3.85 -4.61
C THR A 195 -23.10 -4.78 -5.61
N LEU A 196 -22.33 -4.16 -6.51
CA LEU A 196 -21.49 -4.80 -7.52
C LEU A 196 -20.03 -4.34 -7.35
N ALA A 197 -19.70 -3.73 -6.22
CA ALA A 197 -18.42 -3.10 -5.97
C ALA A 197 -17.26 -4.11 -5.99
N SER A 198 -16.05 -3.63 -6.29
CA SER A 198 -14.84 -4.46 -6.28
C SER A 198 -14.95 -5.68 -7.19
N ASN A 199 -15.24 -5.42 -8.48
CA ASN A 199 -15.26 -6.39 -9.57
C ASN A 199 -14.44 -5.84 -10.75
N GLN A 200 -14.56 -6.45 -11.93
CA GLN A 200 -13.91 -6.02 -13.17
C GLN A 200 -14.93 -5.52 -14.20
N LEU A 201 -16.05 -4.96 -13.74
CA LEU A 201 -17.13 -4.49 -14.61
C LEU A 201 -16.67 -3.28 -15.44
N VAL A 202 -17.15 -3.22 -16.68
CA VAL A 202 -16.77 -2.22 -17.70
C VAL A 202 -17.99 -1.60 -18.36
N GLY A 203 -17.75 -0.56 -19.17
CA GLY A 203 -18.80 0.14 -19.90
C GLY A 203 -19.41 1.28 -19.10
N GLU A 204 -20.47 1.87 -19.62
CA GLU A 204 -21.18 2.97 -18.94
C GLU A 204 -22.15 2.43 -17.89
N ILE A 205 -22.40 3.23 -16.85
CA ILE A 205 -23.48 2.96 -15.90
C ILE A 205 -24.81 3.12 -16.66
N PRO A 206 -25.68 2.10 -16.70
CA PRO A 206 -26.93 2.19 -17.46
C PRO A 206 -27.85 3.29 -16.91
N PRO A 207 -28.32 4.26 -17.73
CA PRO A 207 -29.25 5.29 -17.28
C PRO A 207 -30.58 4.70 -16.78
N GLU A 208 -30.97 3.54 -17.30
CA GLU A 208 -32.20 2.86 -16.89
C GLU A 208 -32.19 2.43 -15.41
N LEU A 209 -31.04 2.39 -14.73
CA LEU A 209 -30.97 2.21 -13.28
C LEU A 209 -31.80 3.25 -12.52
N GLY A 210 -31.98 4.46 -13.08
CA GLY A 210 -32.84 5.50 -12.52
C GLY A 210 -34.32 5.10 -12.37
N LEU A 211 -34.76 4.00 -12.98
CA LEU A 211 -36.12 3.46 -12.84
C LEU A 211 -36.34 2.71 -11.51
N MET A 212 -35.28 2.31 -10.81
CA MET A 212 -35.34 1.44 -9.62
C MET A 212 -35.59 2.25 -8.34
N LYS A 213 -36.78 2.87 -8.22
CA LYS A 213 -37.13 3.86 -7.18
C LYS A 213 -37.03 3.42 -5.72
N ASN A 214 -37.01 2.09 -5.48
CA ASN A 214 -36.88 1.53 -4.15
C ASN A 214 -35.43 1.43 -3.67
N LEU A 215 -34.44 1.72 -4.52
CA LEU A 215 -33.03 1.67 -4.14
C LEU A 215 -32.72 2.70 -3.07
N THR A 216 -32.15 2.21 -1.98
CA THR A 216 -31.69 2.97 -0.82
C THR A 216 -30.16 2.94 -0.72
N TRP A 217 -29.51 1.88 -1.19
CA TRP A 217 -28.05 1.77 -1.28
C TRP A 217 -27.59 1.29 -2.66
N MET A 218 -26.67 2.04 -3.26
CA MET A 218 -26.04 1.69 -4.53
C MET A 218 -24.51 1.77 -4.39
N TYR A 219 -23.85 0.62 -4.49
CA TYR A 219 -22.39 0.47 -4.43
C TYR A 219 -21.85 -0.12 -5.73
N LEU A 220 -21.23 0.72 -6.56
CA LEU A 220 -20.62 0.33 -7.84
C LEU A 220 -19.11 0.65 -7.88
N GLY A 221 -18.54 1.05 -6.75
CA GLY A 221 -17.14 1.42 -6.63
C GLY A 221 -16.14 0.30 -6.95
N TYR A 222 -14.87 0.66 -7.14
CA TYR A 222 -13.78 -0.28 -7.44
C TYR A 222 -14.08 -1.18 -8.64
N ASN A 223 -14.48 -0.58 -9.75
CA ASN A 223 -14.72 -1.25 -11.02
C ASN A 223 -13.98 -0.46 -12.14
N ASN A 224 -14.29 -0.75 -13.39
CA ASN A 224 -13.72 -0.06 -14.54
C ASN A 224 -14.83 0.60 -15.39
N PHE A 225 -15.84 1.17 -14.74
CA PHE A 225 -16.91 1.92 -15.42
C PHE A 225 -16.35 3.18 -16.09
N SER A 226 -16.88 3.50 -17.26
CA SER A 226 -16.48 4.65 -18.09
C SER A 226 -17.69 5.55 -18.39
N GLY A 227 -17.47 6.67 -19.08
CA GLY A 227 -18.54 7.63 -19.40
C GLY A 227 -18.90 8.53 -18.22
N GLY A 228 -20.00 9.26 -18.34
CA GLY A 228 -20.50 10.14 -17.27
C GLY A 228 -21.35 9.41 -16.24
N ILE A 229 -21.59 10.07 -15.11
CA ILE A 229 -22.66 9.66 -14.19
C ILE A 229 -24.00 9.98 -14.89
N PRO A 230 -24.90 9.01 -15.13
CA PRO A 230 -26.19 9.27 -15.77
C PRO A 230 -27.04 10.25 -14.97
N THR A 231 -27.73 11.16 -15.64
CA THR A 231 -28.58 12.15 -14.97
C THR A 231 -29.79 11.52 -14.31
N GLU A 232 -30.26 10.38 -14.84
CA GLU A 232 -31.38 9.57 -14.35
C GLU A 232 -31.12 8.98 -12.96
N ILE A 233 -29.87 8.89 -12.50
CA ILE A 233 -29.56 8.51 -11.11
C ILE A 233 -30.18 9.52 -10.13
N GLY A 234 -30.31 10.79 -10.52
CA GLY A 234 -30.99 11.82 -9.74
C GLY A 234 -32.47 11.53 -9.46
N GLU A 235 -33.06 10.55 -10.14
CA GLU A 235 -34.44 10.15 -9.96
C GLU A 235 -34.64 9.07 -8.87
N LEU A 236 -33.57 8.60 -8.23
CA LEU A 236 -33.57 7.60 -7.16
C LEU A 236 -33.82 8.25 -5.79
N THR A 237 -34.96 8.90 -5.59
CA THR A 237 -35.22 9.75 -4.42
C THR A 237 -35.19 9.03 -3.05
N SER A 238 -35.25 7.69 -3.03
CA SER A 238 -35.09 6.87 -1.81
C SER A 238 -33.63 6.63 -1.42
N LEU A 239 -32.66 7.05 -2.24
CA LEU A 239 -31.25 6.72 -2.07
C LEU A 239 -30.64 7.44 -0.85
N HIS A 240 -30.01 6.66 0.03
CA HIS A 240 -29.27 7.10 1.21
C HIS A 240 -27.76 7.06 0.99
N HIS A 241 -27.30 6.12 0.16
CA HIS A 241 -25.87 5.91 -0.12
C HIS A 241 -25.63 5.74 -1.62
N LEU A 242 -24.77 6.58 -2.18
CA LEU A 242 -24.27 6.46 -3.54
C LEU A 242 -22.75 6.37 -3.53
N ASP A 243 -22.22 5.21 -3.89
CA ASP A 243 -20.79 4.96 -3.96
C ASP A 243 -20.37 4.51 -5.37
N LEU A 244 -19.62 5.39 -6.03
CA LEU A 244 -19.03 5.19 -7.36
C LEU A 244 -17.49 5.32 -7.33
N VAL A 245 -16.86 5.14 -6.16
CA VAL A 245 -15.41 5.32 -5.95
C VAL A 245 -14.56 4.53 -6.94
N ASN A 246 -13.37 5.04 -7.31
CA ASN A 246 -12.33 4.27 -8.00
C ASN A 246 -12.85 3.56 -9.26
N ASN A 247 -13.28 4.38 -10.21
CA ASN A 247 -13.70 3.99 -11.55
C ASN A 247 -13.01 4.90 -12.59
N ASN A 248 -13.39 4.78 -13.85
CA ASN A 248 -12.91 5.64 -14.93
C ASN A 248 -14.02 6.61 -15.40
N LEU A 249 -14.85 7.10 -14.47
CA LEU A 249 -15.93 8.03 -14.78
C LEU A 249 -15.38 9.41 -15.15
N THR A 250 -15.97 10.04 -16.15
CA THR A 250 -15.54 11.31 -16.76
C THR A 250 -16.70 12.29 -16.84
N GLY A 251 -16.44 13.54 -17.26
CA GLY A 251 -17.50 14.55 -17.41
C GLY A 251 -17.88 15.20 -16.08
N GLU A 252 -18.95 15.99 -16.10
CA GLU A 252 -19.39 16.75 -14.93
C GLU A 252 -20.24 15.92 -13.97
N ILE A 253 -20.26 16.31 -12.69
CA ILE A 253 -21.23 15.80 -11.72
C ILE A 253 -22.63 16.31 -12.14
N PRO A 254 -23.63 15.43 -12.38
CA PRO A 254 -24.96 15.88 -12.78
C PRO A 254 -25.65 16.70 -11.70
N SER A 255 -26.24 17.83 -12.08
CA SER A 255 -27.03 18.66 -11.15
C SER A 255 -28.27 17.92 -10.61
N SER A 256 -28.78 16.92 -11.33
CA SER A 256 -29.90 16.08 -10.91
C SER A 256 -29.61 15.26 -9.64
N LEU A 257 -28.34 15.02 -9.29
CA LEU A 257 -28.00 14.38 -8.01
C LEU A 257 -28.47 15.21 -6.80
N GLY A 258 -28.70 16.51 -6.97
CA GLY A 258 -29.30 17.36 -5.94
C GLY A 258 -30.77 17.05 -5.64
N ASN A 259 -31.44 16.19 -6.41
CA ASN A 259 -32.81 15.73 -6.15
C ASN A 259 -32.87 14.60 -5.09
N LEU A 260 -31.72 14.01 -4.73
CA LEU A 260 -31.63 12.88 -3.82
C LEU A 260 -31.73 13.32 -2.36
N ILE A 261 -32.87 13.89 -1.95
CA ILE A 261 -33.05 14.56 -0.66
C ILE A 261 -32.78 13.70 0.59
N ASN A 262 -32.81 12.37 0.45
CA ASN A 262 -32.52 11.40 1.52
C ASN A 262 -31.04 10.97 1.56
N LEU A 263 -30.21 11.46 0.63
CA LEU A 263 -28.82 11.05 0.50
C LEU A 263 -28.01 11.50 1.72
N GLN A 264 -27.35 10.55 2.37
CA GLN A 264 -26.50 10.74 3.53
C GLN A 264 -25.01 10.64 3.16
N HIS A 265 -24.67 9.80 2.18
CA HIS A 265 -23.30 9.57 1.76
C HIS A 265 -23.20 9.65 0.24
N LEU A 266 -22.31 10.50 -0.24
CA LEU A 266 -21.97 10.64 -1.65
C LEU A 266 -20.46 10.48 -1.83
N PHE A 267 -20.06 9.36 -2.41
CA PHE A 267 -18.66 9.00 -2.65
C PHE A 267 -18.38 8.85 -4.13
N LEU A 268 -17.64 9.82 -4.69
CA LEU A 268 -17.27 9.88 -6.11
C LEU A 268 -15.74 9.96 -6.30
N TYR A 269 -14.96 9.76 -5.24
CA TYR A 269 -13.52 9.95 -5.26
C TYR A 269 -12.77 8.93 -6.13
N LEU A 270 -11.52 9.24 -6.51
CA LEU A 270 -10.69 8.44 -7.42
C LEU A 270 -11.38 8.20 -8.78
N ASN A 271 -11.79 9.27 -9.45
CA ASN A 271 -12.36 9.23 -10.79
C ASN A 271 -11.70 10.30 -11.68
N LYS A 272 -12.30 10.60 -12.83
CA LYS A 272 -11.83 11.64 -13.77
C LYS A 272 -12.90 12.70 -14.00
N LEU A 273 -13.71 12.98 -12.98
CA LEU A 273 -14.79 13.97 -13.05
C LEU A 273 -14.20 15.38 -13.16
N THR A 274 -14.88 16.23 -13.91
CA THR A 274 -14.46 17.60 -14.25
C THR A 274 -15.55 18.62 -13.90
N GLY A 275 -15.24 19.90 -14.04
CA GLY A 275 -16.22 20.98 -13.81
C GLY A 275 -16.47 21.27 -12.32
N PRO A 276 -17.38 22.20 -12.00
CA PRO A 276 -17.68 22.60 -10.63
C PRO A 276 -18.61 21.62 -9.91
N ILE A 277 -18.64 21.69 -8.58
CA ILE A 277 -19.68 21.02 -7.79
C ILE A 277 -21.01 21.73 -8.10
N PRO A 278 -22.05 21.02 -8.60
CA PRO A 278 -23.34 21.63 -8.89
C PRO A 278 -23.96 22.24 -7.64
N LYS A 279 -24.49 23.46 -7.76
CA LYS A 279 -25.13 24.17 -6.62
C LYS A 279 -26.25 23.39 -5.95
N SER A 280 -26.92 22.52 -6.70
CA SER A 280 -28.00 21.65 -6.22
C SER A 280 -27.53 20.62 -5.18
N ILE A 281 -26.26 20.19 -5.19
CA ILE A 281 -25.68 19.28 -4.18
C ILE A 281 -25.73 19.90 -2.78
N PHE A 282 -25.54 21.21 -2.66
CA PHE A 282 -25.64 21.91 -1.37
C PHE A 282 -27.10 22.00 -0.86
N GLY A 283 -28.09 21.54 -1.63
CA GLY A 283 -29.46 21.36 -1.18
C GLY A 283 -29.73 20.05 -0.43
N LEU A 284 -28.77 19.11 -0.41
CA LEU A 284 -28.91 17.78 0.19
C LEU A 284 -28.77 17.84 1.72
N LYS A 285 -29.81 18.33 2.41
CA LYS A 285 -29.78 18.58 3.87
C LYS A 285 -29.51 17.34 4.74
N SER A 286 -29.78 16.14 4.21
CA SER A 286 -29.54 14.87 4.89
C SER A 286 -28.08 14.40 4.81
N LEU A 287 -27.23 15.09 4.03
CA LEU A 287 -25.86 14.67 3.75
C LEU A 287 -24.98 14.74 5.00
N ILE A 288 -24.36 13.61 5.33
CA ILE A 288 -23.46 13.40 6.46
C ILE A 288 -22.00 13.38 5.96
N SER A 289 -21.74 12.75 4.82
CA SER A 289 -20.40 12.60 4.26
C SER A 289 -20.39 12.88 2.77
N LEU A 290 -19.49 13.78 2.37
CA LEU A 290 -19.22 14.11 0.97
C LEU A 290 -17.75 13.91 0.67
N ASP A 291 -17.44 12.93 -0.18
CA ASP A 291 -16.09 12.69 -0.68
C ASP A 291 -16.04 12.74 -2.21
N LEU A 292 -15.36 13.78 -2.71
CA LEU A 292 -15.13 14.04 -4.13
C LEU A 292 -13.63 14.12 -4.45
N SER A 293 -12.77 13.57 -3.59
CA SER A 293 -11.31 13.68 -3.74
C SER A 293 -10.77 13.00 -5.00
N ASP A 294 -9.51 13.30 -5.35
CA ASP A 294 -8.78 12.64 -6.43
C ASP A 294 -9.57 12.60 -7.75
N ASN A 295 -9.94 13.79 -8.22
CA ASN A 295 -10.63 14.03 -9.48
C ASN A 295 -10.02 15.26 -10.17
N PHE A 296 -10.66 15.77 -11.23
CA PHE A 296 -10.29 17.01 -11.92
C PHE A 296 -11.34 18.12 -11.72
N LEU A 297 -12.05 18.10 -10.59
CA LEU A 297 -13.08 19.10 -10.27
C LEU A 297 -12.47 20.48 -10.10
N SER A 298 -13.20 21.51 -10.48
CA SER A 298 -12.72 22.89 -10.53
C SER A 298 -13.76 23.89 -10.00
N GLY A 299 -13.49 25.18 -10.13
CA GLY A 299 -14.37 26.24 -9.62
C GLY A 299 -14.19 26.48 -8.12
N GLU A 300 -15.09 27.28 -7.55
CA GLU A 300 -15.07 27.65 -6.14
C GLU A 300 -15.98 26.73 -5.32
N ILE A 301 -15.62 26.54 -4.05
CA ILE A 301 -16.54 25.97 -3.06
C ILE A 301 -17.52 27.09 -2.67
N PRO A 302 -18.83 26.97 -2.89
CA PRO A 302 -19.76 28.07 -2.64
C PRO A 302 -20.12 28.21 -1.17
N GLU A 303 -20.48 29.43 -0.75
CA GLU A 303 -20.99 29.72 0.60
C GLU A 303 -22.28 28.93 0.92
N ASP A 304 -23.05 28.50 -0.10
CA ASP A 304 -24.24 27.64 0.03
C ASP A 304 -23.99 26.35 0.84
N ILE A 305 -22.73 25.94 1.05
CA ILE A 305 -22.36 24.82 1.90
C ILE A 305 -22.96 24.90 3.31
N PHE A 306 -23.28 26.11 3.80
CA PHE A 306 -23.99 26.28 5.09
C PHE A 306 -25.31 25.49 5.15
N LYS A 307 -25.94 25.15 4.02
CA LYS A 307 -27.21 24.40 4.00
C LYS A 307 -27.06 22.93 4.44
N LEU A 308 -25.86 22.38 4.40
CA LEU A 308 -25.56 20.98 4.74
C LEU A 308 -25.39 20.79 6.26
N GLN A 309 -26.45 21.07 7.02
CA GLN A 309 -26.40 21.15 8.49
C GLN A 309 -26.01 19.83 9.18
N ASN A 310 -26.19 18.68 8.53
CA ASN A 310 -25.81 17.36 9.05
C ASN A 310 -24.39 16.92 8.65
N LEU A 311 -23.65 17.74 7.90
CA LEU A 311 -22.36 17.34 7.33
C LEU A 311 -21.31 17.17 8.42
N GLU A 312 -20.75 15.96 8.51
CA GLU A 312 -19.66 15.61 9.42
C GLU A 312 -18.31 15.54 8.73
N VAL A 313 -18.28 15.07 7.48
CA VAL A 313 -17.07 14.79 6.72
C VAL A 313 -17.15 15.46 5.35
N LEU A 314 -16.17 16.34 5.08
CA LEU A 314 -15.98 16.99 3.79
C LEU A 314 -14.56 16.73 3.27
N GLN A 315 -14.46 16.00 2.17
CA GLN A 315 -13.20 15.64 1.53
C GLN A 315 -13.24 16.05 0.05
N LEU A 316 -12.40 17.01 -0.31
CA LEU A 316 -12.30 17.59 -1.66
C LEU A 316 -10.84 17.67 -2.15
N PHE A 317 -9.93 16.93 -1.51
CA PHE A 317 -8.51 17.01 -1.77
C PHE A 317 -8.11 16.46 -3.15
N SER A 318 -6.90 16.77 -3.61
CA SER A 318 -6.38 16.34 -4.93
C SER A 318 -7.34 16.68 -6.08
N ASN A 319 -7.70 17.96 -6.20
CA ASN A 319 -8.55 18.48 -7.27
C ASN A 319 -7.98 19.82 -7.79
N ASN A 320 -8.76 20.54 -8.57
CA ASN A 320 -8.43 21.83 -9.14
C ASN A 320 -9.33 22.97 -8.60
N PHE A 321 -9.83 22.84 -7.36
CA PHE A 321 -10.64 23.88 -6.72
C PHE A 321 -9.83 25.15 -6.49
N SER A 322 -10.45 26.30 -6.71
CA SER A 322 -9.85 27.63 -6.57
C SER A 322 -10.72 28.54 -5.71
N GLY A 323 -10.29 29.79 -5.51
CA GLY A 323 -11.01 30.75 -4.68
C GLY A 323 -10.76 30.53 -3.18
N SER A 324 -11.51 31.24 -2.34
CA SER A 324 -11.36 31.17 -0.89
C SER A 324 -12.09 30.00 -0.26
N ILE A 325 -11.60 29.54 0.90
CA ILE A 325 -12.35 28.65 1.78
C ILE A 325 -13.58 29.41 2.31
N PRO A 326 -14.82 28.91 2.10
CA PRO A 326 -16.03 29.62 2.50
C PRO A 326 -16.13 29.82 4.01
N ARG A 327 -16.60 30.99 4.43
CA ARG A 327 -16.82 31.28 5.86
C ARG A 327 -17.97 30.45 6.43
N ALA A 328 -18.94 30.09 5.59
CA ALA A 328 -20.03 29.19 5.90
C ALA A 328 -19.59 27.85 6.52
N LEU A 329 -18.40 27.34 6.21
CA LEU A 329 -17.88 26.10 6.81
C LEU A 329 -17.78 26.20 8.34
N SER A 330 -17.49 27.38 8.88
CA SER A 330 -17.42 27.60 10.32
C SER A 330 -18.78 27.46 11.02
N SER A 331 -19.88 27.56 10.27
CA SER A 331 -21.26 27.49 10.79
C SER A 331 -21.86 26.08 10.79
N LEU A 332 -21.15 25.07 10.28
CA LEU A 332 -21.64 23.69 10.21
C LEU A 332 -21.45 22.98 11.56
N PRO A 333 -22.52 22.72 12.33
CA PRO A 333 -22.40 22.33 13.74
C PRO A 333 -21.78 20.94 13.95
N HIS A 334 -21.92 20.05 12.96
CA HIS A 334 -21.47 18.66 13.06
C HIS A 334 -20.15 18.38 12.34
N LEU A 335 -19.52 19.37 11.70
CA LEU A 335 -18.30 19.18 10.93
C LEU A 335 -17.13 18.71 11.82
N LYS A 336 -16.59 17.54 11.51
CA LYS A 336 -15.49 16.88 12.25
C LYS A 336 -14.23 16.71 11.41
N VAL A 337 -14.39 16.44 10.11
CA VAL A 337 -13.28 16.17 9.19
C VAL A 337 -13.37 17.11 8.01
N LEU A 338 -12.34 17.95 7.85
CA LEU A 338 -12.21 18.87 6.73
C LEU A 338 -10.87 18.65 6.03
N GLN A 339 -10.92 18.15 4.79
CA GLN A 339 -9.72 17.89 3.99
C GLN A 339 -9.84 18.48 2.60
N LEU A 340 -9.06 19.54 2.34
CA LEU A 340 -9.06 20.31 1.10
C LEU A 340 -7.67 20.39 0.45
N TRP A 341 -6.73 19.54 0.89
CA TRP A 341 -5.33 19.60 0.49
C TRP A 341 -5.10 19.32 -1.01
N SER A 342 -3.97 19.77 -1.55
CA SER A 342 -3.63 19.62 -2.98
C SER A 342 -4.71 20.19 -3.92
N ASN A 343 -5.00 21.47 -3.76
CA ASN A 343 -5.89 22.26 -4.61
C ASN A 343 -5.21 23.61 -4.95
N LYS A 344 -5.97 24.55 -5.53
CA LYS A 344 -5.54 25.92 -5.83
C LYS A 344 -6.27 26.96 -4.96
N LEU A 345 -6.69 26.56 -3.75
CA LEU A 345 -7.41 27.44 -2.83
C LEU A 345 -6.51 28.58 -2.37
N SER A 346 -7.07 29.77 -2.22
CA SER A 346 -6.36 31.00 -1.85
C SER A 346 -7.10 31.75 -0.74
N GLY A 347 -6.59 32.92 -0.34
CA GLY A 347 -7.17 33.70 0.74
C GLY A 347 -6.89 33.10 2.12
N THR A 348 -7.66 33.51 3.11
CA THR A 348 -7.42 33.19 4.53
C THR A 348 -8.27 32.03 5.02
N LEU A 349 -7.83 31.38 6.11
CA LEU A 349 -8.68 30.46 6.86
C LEU A 349 -9.83 31.25 7.51
N PRO A 350 -11.08 30.75 7.51
CA PRO A 350 -12.18 31.40 8.22
C PRO A 350 -11.87 31.58 9.71
N GLU A 351 -12.05 32.80 10.23
CA GLU A 351 -11.67 33.17 11.60
C GLU A 351 -12.43 32.36 12.68
N ASP A 352 -13.70 32.04 12.44
CA ASP A 352 -14.53 31.23 13.34
C ASP A 352 -14.37 29.70 13.12
N LEU A 353 -13.45 29.25 12.26
CA LEU A 353 -13.25 27.81 12.06
C LEU A 353 -12.76 27.16 13.36
N GLY A 354 -13.41 26.08 13.78
CA GLY A 354 -13.18 25.42 15.07
C GLY A 354 -14.01 25.97 16.24
N ARG A 355 -14.64 27.13 16.09
CA ARG A 355 -15.41 27.77 17.17
C ARG A 355 -16.77 27.11 17.43
N TYR A 356 -17.51 26.81 16.36
CA TYR A 356 -18.87 26.27 16.43
C TYR A 356 -18.97 24.81 15.95
N ASN A 357 -17.84 24.19 15.62
CA ASN A 357 -17.76 22.83 15.11
C ASN A 357 -16.73 22.01 15.87
N ASN A 358 -16.95 20.69 15.90
CA ASN A 358 -16.10 19.77 16.64
C ASN A 358 -15.03 19.15 15.74
N LEU A 359 -14.12 19.98 15.21
CA LEU A 359 -13.06 19.51 14.31
C LEU A 359 -12.13 18.53 15.04
N THR A 360 -11.88 17.41 14.36
CA THR A 360 -10.98 16.34 14.78
C THR A 360 -9.78 16.23 13.84
N ILE A 361 -10.01 16.44 12.53
CA ILE A 361 -9.01 16.42 11.47
C ILE A 361 -9.18 17.66 10.59
N LEU A 362 -8.11 18.44 10.46
CA LEU A 362 -7.99 19.53 9.50
C LEU A 362 -6.75 19.33 8.63
N ASP A 363 -6.96 19.20 7.32
CA ASP A 363 -5.88 19.13 6.33
C ASP A 363 -6.14 20.07 5.16
N LEU A 364 -5.41 21.18 5.14
CA LEU A 364 -5.47 22.23 4.12
C LEU A 364 -4.14 22.38 3.38
N SER A 365 -3.25 21.39 3.50
CA SER A 365 -1.89 21.45 2.96
C SER A 365 -1.85 21.58 1.43
N THR A 366 -0.72 22.06 0.89
CA THR A 366 -0.50 22.15 -0.57
C THR A 366 -1.61 22.97 -1.26
N ASN A 367 -1.75 24.23 -0.84
CA ASN A 367 -2.65 25.22 -1.42
C ASN A 367 -1.92 26.58 -1.49
N ASN A 368 -2.64 27.66 -1.81
CA ASN A 368 -2.14 29.03 -1.85
C ASN A 368 -2.73 29.90 -0.71
N LEU A 369 -2.96 29.31 0.47
CA LEU A 369 -3.59 29.98 1.61
C LEU A 369 -2.64 30.99 2.28
N THR A 370 -3.19 32.11 2.74
CA THR A 370 -2.49 33.22 3.42
C THR A 370 -3.13 33.53 4.78
N GLY A 371 -2.62 34.56 5.47
CA GLY A 371 -3.15 34.99 6.76
C GLY A 371 -2.73 34.08 7.90
N LYS A 372 -3.38 34.27 9.07
CA LYS A 372 -3.02 33.60 10.32
C LYS A 372 -3.79 32.30 10.54
N ILE A 373 -3.25 31.43 11.39
CA ILE A 373 -3.99 30.31 11.97
C ILE A 373 -5.05 30.87 12.94
N PRO A 374 -6.35 30.52 12.82
CA PRO A 374 -7.40 31.03 13.70
C PRO A 374 -7.19 30.66 15.18
N GLU A 375 -7.50 31.59 16.09
CA GLU A 375 -7.39 31.38 17.55
C GLU A 375 -8.37 30.33 18.08
N MET A 376 -9.54 30.17 17.46
CA MET A 376 -10.56 29.24 17.98
C MET A 376 -10.50 27.86 17.31
N LEU A 377 -9.40 27.53 16.62
CA LEU A 377 -9.30 26.33 15.78
C LEU A 377 -9.49 25.01 16.53
N CYS A 378 -9.14 24.98 17.82
CA CYS A 378 -9.32 23.83 18.70
C CYS A 378 -10.17 24.17 19.94
N GLU A 379 -11.17 25.04 19.79
CA GLU A 379 -12.09 25.37 20.89
C GLU A 379 -12.80 24.10 21.43
N SER A 380 -13.09 23.14 20.54
CA SER A 380 -13.71 21.87 20.93
C SER A 380 -12.82 20.92 21.73
N GLY A 381 -11.51 21.17 21.78
CA GLY A 381 -10.54 20.29 22.45
C GLY A 381 -10.41 18.88 21.84
N SER A 382 -10.92 18.65 20.62
CA SER A 382 -10.92 17.33 19.96
C SER A 382 -10.02 17.22 18.73
N LEU A 383 -9.41 18.33 18.29
CA LEU A 383 -8.52 18.35 17.12
C LEU A 383 -7.25 17.56 17.42
N PHE A 384 -7.05 16.45 16.71
CA PHE A 384 -5.86 15.60 16.90
C PHE A 384 -4.90 15.63 15.71
N LYS A 385 -5.38 16.02 14.53
CA LYS A 385 -4.58 16.12 13.30
C LYS A 385 -4.74 17.51 12.67
N LEU A 386 -3.67 18.30 12.72
CA LEU A 386 -3.58 19.64 12.14
C LEU A 386 -2.47 19.67 11.07
N ILE A 387 -2.87 19.85 9.81
CA ILE A 387 -1.96 19.78 8.67
C ILE A 387 -2.21 20.98 7.75
N LEU A 388 -1.23 21.89 7.68
CA LEU A 388 -1.31 23.16 6.94
C LEU A 388 -0.07 23.41 6.06
N PHE A 389 0.81 22.43 5.91
CA PHE A 389 2.09 22.60 5.23
C PHE A 389 1.98 23.02 3.75
N SER A 390 3.05 23.60 3.20
CA SER A 390 3.12 24.06 1.81
C SER A 390 1.97 25.02 1.45
N ASN A 391 1.92 26.14 2.18
CA ASN A 391 1.03 27.28 1.94
C ASN A 391 1.84 28.57 2.14
N PHE A 392 1.16 29.72 2.25
CA PHE A 392 1.74 31.03 2.56
C PHE A 392 1.20 31.60 3.87
N ILE A 393 0.84 30.73 4.83
CA ILE A 393 0.29 31.10 6.13
C ILE A 393 1.37 31.84 6.93
N GLU A 394 0.99 32.95 7.55
CA GLU A 394 1.90 33.88 8.22
C GLU A 394 1.45 34.20 9.66
N GLY A 395 2.29 34.93 10.39
CA GLY A 395 2.05 35.26 11.79
C GLY A 395 2.46 34.14 12.74
N GLU A 396 2.09 34.31 14.00
CA GLU A 396 2.51 33.42 15.10
C GLU A 396 1.65 32.16 15.20
N ILE A 397 2.19 31.11 15.81
CA ILE A 397 1.40 29.96 16.23
C ILE A 397 0.51 30.41 17.42
N PRO A 398 -0.83 30.35 17.29
CA PRO A 398 -1.73 30.95 18.26
C PRO A 398 -1.67 30.26 19.63
N GLN A 399 -1.74 31.05 20.71
CA GLN A 399 -1.57 30.57 22.08
C GLN A 399 -2.67 29.57 22.48
N SER A 400 -3.87 29.74 21.93
CA SER A 400 -5.01 28.82 22.06
C SER A 400 -4.65 27.36 21.75
N LEU A 401 -3.78 27.07 20.77
CA LEU A 401 -3.36 25.71 20.44
C LEU A 401 -2.60 25.02 21.58
N CYS A 402 -2.02 25.77 22.52
CA CYS A 402 -1.38 25.21 23.71
C CYS A 402 -2.36 24.48 24.65
N ARG A 403 -3.65 24.84 24.57
CA ARG A 403 -4.74 24.21 25.32
C ARG A 403 -5.31 22.97 24.62
N CYS A 404 -4.97 22.76 23.34
CA CYS A 404 -5.43 21.65 22.53
C CYS A 404 -4.67 20.35 22.89
N LYS A 405 -4.96 19.79 24.08
CA LYS A 405 -4.27 18.60 24.60
C LYS A 405 -4.53 17.33 23.78
N SER A 406 -5.51 17.36 22.87
CA SER A 406 -5.82 16.30 21.91
C SER A 406 -4.84 16.21 20.72
N LEU A 407 -4.02 17.24 20.46
CA LEU A 407 -3.12 17.24 19.29
C LEU A 407 -2.14 16.08 19.33
N GLN A 408 -2.07 15.36 18.21
CA GLN A 408 -1.17 14.22 18.01
C GLN A 408 -0.20 14.44 16.85
N ARG A 409 -0.72 14.94 15.72
CA ARG A 409 0.06 15.18 14.50
C ARG A 409 -0.10 16.62 14.04
N VAL A 410 1.00 17.37 14.10
CA VAL A 410 1.05 18.79 13.71
C VAL A 410 2.08 18.97 12.60
N ARG A 411 1.63 19.48 11.45
CA ARG A 411 2.45 19.68 10.24
C ARG A 411 2.20 21.05 9.64
N LEU A 412 3.10 21.99 9.90
CA LEU A 412 3.00 23.39 9.50
C LEU A 412 4.16 23.80 8.57
N GLN A 413 4.95 22.85 8.10
CA GLN A 413 6.18 23.14 7.38
C GLN A 413 5.98 23.85 6.03
N ASN A 414 7.00 24.55 5.53
CA ASN A 414 6.96 25.33 4.29
C ASN A 414 5.81 26.35 4.29
N ASN A 415 5.85 27.28 5.23
CA ASN A 415 4.93 28.42 5.35
C ASN A 415 5.76 29.69 5.65
N LYS A 416 5.12 30.76 6.12
CA LYS A 416 5.73 32.02 6.54
C LYS A 416 5.47 32.31 8.03
N LEU A 417 5.26 31.28 8.84
CA LEU A 417 5.02 31.44 10.27
C LEU A 417 6.22 32.10 10.93
N SER A 418 5.98 32.97 11.89
CA SER A 418 7.01 33.77 12.56
C SER A 418 6.78 33.86 14.08
N GLY A 419 7.67 34.55 14.78
CA GLY A 419 7.62 34.68 16.24
C GLY A 419 8.20 33.46 16.96
N GLU A 420 8.04 33.44 18.29
CA GLU A 420 8.55 32.37 19.14
C GLU A 420 7.50 31.28 19.37
N LEU A 421 7.96 30.06 19.69
CA LEU A 421 7.06 28.99 20.10
C LEU A 421 6.50 29.30 21.51
N PRO A 422 5.17 29.28 21.70
CA PRO A 422 4.61 29.46 23.03
C PRO A 422 5.11 28.37 24.01
N PRO A 423 5.49 28.73 25.26
CA PRO A 423 6.01 27.80 26.26
C PRO A 423 5.18 26.53 26.51
N GLU A 424 3.85 26.68 26.49
CA GLU A 424 2.93 25.56 26.75
C GLU A 424 2.71 24.69 25.50
N PHE A 425 3.08 25.18 24.32
CA PHE A 425 3.04 24.42 23.07
C PHE A 425 4.06 23.28 23.11
N THR A 426 5.28 23.55 23.63
CA THR A 426 6.36 22.55 23.80
C THR A 426 6.12 21.54 24.93
N ARG A 427 4.91 21.57 25.52
CA ARG A 427 4.45 20.70 26.62
C ARG A 427 3.17 19.92 26.28
N LEU A 428 2.78 19.89 25.01
CA LEU A 428 1.60 19.12 24.58
C LEU A 428 1.84 17.61 24.78
N PRO A 429 0.92 16.90 25.46
CA PRO A 429 1.17 15.55 25.96
C PRO A 429 1.11 14.46 24.89
N LEU A 430 0.33 14.66 23.82
CA LEU A 430 0.02 13.63 22.83
C LEU A 430 0.71 13.84 21.47
N VAL A 431 1.43 14.95 21.28
CA VAL A 431 2.09 15.25 20.00
C VAL A 431 3.24 14.29 19.78
N TYR A 432 3.07 13.36 18.84
CA TYR A 432 4.08 12.38 18.46
C TYR A 432 4.83 12.79 17.18
N PHE A 433 4.24 13.65 16.36
CA PHE A 433 4.83 14.12 15.11
C PHE A 433 4.65 15.64 15.00
N LEU A 434 5.75 16.38 15.06
CA LEU A 434 5.80 17.82 14.92
C LEU A 434 6.77 18.22 13.81
N ASP A 435 6.23 18.79 12.74
CA ASP A 435 7.02 19.35 11.64
C ASP A 435 6.60 20.80 11.41
N ILE A 436 7.50 21.72 11.74
CA ILE A 436 7.33 23.16 11.56
C ILE A 436 8.48 23.77 10.75
N SER A 437 9.20 22.92 10.01
CA SER A 437 10.37 23.30 9.23
C SER A 437 10.05 24.28 8.09
N GLY A 438 11.05 25.01 7.59
CA GLY A 438 10.85 25.93 6.46
C GLY A 438 9.87 27.06 6.76
N ASN A 439 10.08 27.74 7.89
CA ASN A 439 9.31 28.91 8.34
C ASN A 439 10.28 30.01 8.80
N ASN A 440 9.75 31.07 9.40
CA ASN A 440 10.50 32.18 9.99
C ASN A 440 10.40 32.18 11.53
N LEU A 441 10.24 31.00 12.15
CA LEU A 441 10.10 30.86 13.60
C LEU A 441 11.45 31.08 14.29
N GLY A 442 11.44 31.75 15.45
CA GLY A 442 12.65 32.06 16.20
C GLY A 442 12.52 31.79 17.70
N GLY A 443 13.39 32.45 18.47
CA GLY A 443 13.50 32.25 19.92
C GLY A 443 14.38 31.07 20.30
N THR A 444 14.42 30.77 21.60
CA THR A 444 15.24 29.68 22.15
C THR A 444 14.37 28.50 22.54
N ILE A 445 14.90 27.27 22.38
CA ILE A 445 14.17 26.03 22.75
C ILE A 445 14.72 25.36 24.02
N LYS A 446 15.79 25.90 24.61
CA LYS A 446 16.35 25.40 25.87
C LYS A 446 15.54 25.85 27.09
N GLU A 447 15.16 27.12 27.12
CA GLU A 447 14.34 27.72 28.16
C GLU A 447 13.12 28.41 27.54
N PRO A 448 11.88 28.05 27.95
CA PRO A 448 11.54 27.06 28.97
C PRO A 448 11.75 25.62 28.50
N LYS A 449 12.10 24.72 29.44
CA LYS A 449 12.38 23.30 29.18
C LYS A 449 11.32 22.62 28.31
N TRP A 450 11.75 22.10 27.15
CA TRP A 450 10.94 21.30 26.24
C TRP A 450 10.52 19.98 26.91
N ASN A 451 9.23 19.63 26.84
CA ASN A 451 8.70 18.43 27.48
C ASN A 451 7.47 17.86 26.74
N MET A 452 7.70 17.24 25.59
CA MET A 452 6.66 16.51 24.85
C MET A 452 6.86 14.99 25.02
N PRO A 453 6.15 14.31 25.93
CA PRO A 453 6.44 12.92 26.27
C PRO A 453 6.13 11.90 25.16
N ALA A 454 5.29 12.27 24.19
CA ALA A 454 4.92 11.40 23.08
C ALA A 454 5.79 11.59 21.82
N ILE A 455 6.68 12.60 21.78
CA ILE A 455 7.37 12.99 20.55
C ILE A 455 8.24 11.86 20.00
N GLN A 456 8.08 11.58 18.71
CA GLN A 456 8.85 10.59 17.94
C GLN A 456 9.55 11.25 16.75
N MET A 457 8.88 12.20 16.10
CA MET A 457 9.43 12.98 14.98
C MET A 457 9.36 14.46 15.32
N LEU A 458 10.52 15.11 15.37
CA LEU A 458 10.66 16.54 15.58
C LEU A 458 11.50 17.15 14.45
N ASN A 459 10.89 18.04 13.66
CA ASN A 459 11.56 18.77 12.61
C ASN A 459 11.34 20.28 12.76
N LEU A 460 12.41 20.99 13.11
CA LEU A 460 12.50 22.43 13.26
C LEU A 460 13.37 23.07 12.17
N ALA A 461 13.80 22.31 11.17
CA ALA A 461 14.81 22.74 10.22
C ALA A 461 14.42 24.00 9.44
N ARG A 462 15.39 24.76 8.94
CA ARG A 462 15.16 25.93 8.07
C ARG A 462 14.26 26.97 8.74
N ASN A 463 14.70 27.46 9.90
CA ASN A 463 14.05 28.49 10.72
C ASN A 463 15.11 29.46 11.27
N GLN A 464 14.76 30.27 12.27
CA GLN A 464 15.61 31.26 12.94
C GLN A 464 15.78 30.94 14.43
N PHE A 465 15.69 29.65 14.83
CA PHE A 465 15.88 29.25 16.22
C PHE A 465 17.34 29.44 16.64
N SER A 466 17.54 29.93 17.86
CA SER A 466 18.87 30.27 18.37
C SER A 466 19.10 29.77 19.79
N GLY A 467 20.30 30.01 20.30
CA GLY A 467 20.72 29.52 21.62
C GLY A 467 21.14 28.05 21.59
N GLU A 468 21.22 27.44 22.76
CA GLU A 468 21.68 26.06 22.91
C GLU A 468 20.57 25.03 22.68
N ILE A 469 20.95 23.82 22.27
CA ILE A 469 20.04 22.67 22.15
C ILE A 469 19.74 22.12 23.57
N PRO A 470 18.47 21.84 23.94
CA PRO A 470 18.11 21.30 25.25
C PRO A 470 18.64 19.88 25.47
N GLU A 471 18.86 19.53 26.73
CA GLU A 471 19.32 18.18 27.10
C GLU A 471 18.26 17.10 26.85
N SER A 472 16.99 17.46 26.80
CA SER A 472 15.87 16.53 26.60
C SER A 472 14.70 17.23 25.91
N PHE A 473 13.94 16.46 25.12
CA PHE A 473 12.68 16.87 24.53
C PHE A 473 11.46 16.25 25.25
N GLY A 474 11.68 15.59 26.39
CA GLY A 474 10.62 14.94 27.19
C GLY A 474 10.29 13.50 26.80
N SER A 475 10.79 13.00 25.66
CA SER A 475 10.53 11.64 25.16
C SER A 475 11.81 10.82 25.03
N ASN A 476 11.71 9.53 25.35
CA ASN A 476 12.73 8.52 25.04
C ASN A 476 12.44 7.75 23.74
N LYS A 477 11.34 8.08 23.05
CA LYS A 477 10.90 7.46 21.79
C LYS A 477 11.25 8.29 20.55
N LEU A 478 12.14 9.28 20.70
CA LEU A 478 12.53 10.15 19.59
C LEU A 478 13.28 9.34 18.53
N GLU A 479 12.71 9.24 17.33
CA GLU A 479 13.24 8.51 16.18
C GLU A 479 13.93 9.46 15.19
N ASN A 480 13.37 10.65 14.96
CA ASN A 480 13.89 11.63 14.02
C ASN A 480 13.99 13.00 14.68
N LEU A 481 15.20 13.56 14.69
CA LEU A 481 15.48 14.91 15.16
C LEU A 481 16.20 15.71 14.06
N ASP A 482 15.50 16.69 13.50
CA ASP A 482 16.05 17.60 12.51
C ASP A 482 15.97 19.05 12.99
N LEU A 483 17.13 19.61 13.29
CA LEU A 483 17.35 20.98 13.75
C LEU A 483 18.25 21.76 12.76
N SER A 484 18.40 21.24 11.54
CA SER A 484 19.33 21.80 10.56
C SER A 484 18.92 23.19 10.06
N ASP A 485 19.87 23.97 9.54
CA ASP A 485 19.61 25.29 8.94
C ASP A 485 18.88 26.24 9.89
N ASN A 486 19.55 26.56 11.01
CA ASN A 486 19.10 27.45 12.08
C ASN A 486 20.30 28.22 12.67
N ASP A 487 20.08 28.97 13.75
CA ASP A 487 21.09 29.74 14.48
C ASP A 487 21.53 29.08 15.81
N PHE A 488 21.40 27.75 15.95
CA PHE A 488 21.77 27.06 17.19
C PHE A 488 23.27 27.18 17.47
N SER A 489 23.61 27.44 18.73
CA SER A 489 24.99 27.66 19.21
C SER A 489 25.29 26.80 20.44
N GLY A 490 26.49 26.96 21.02
CA GLY A 490 26.99 26.09 22.10
C GLY A 490 27.45 24.73 21.58
N SER A 491 27.54 23.73 22.46
CA SER A 491 28.00 22.39 22.10
C SER A 491 26.85 21.42 21.82
N VAL A 492 27.11 20.37 21.03
CA VAL A 492 26.20 19.23 20.89
C VAL A 492 26.02 18.56 22.28
N PRO A 493 24.80 18.47 22.83
CA PRO A 493 24.59 17.89 24.17
C PRO A 493 24.94 16.40 24.23
N GLN A 494 25.69 16.00 25.26
CA GLN A 494 26.02 14.59 25.52
C GLN A 494 24.76 13.73 25.76
N SER A 495 23.70 14.34 26.29
CA SER A 495 22.42 13.68 26.57
C SER A 495 21.72 13.15 25.32
N ILE A 496 22.10 13.58 24.10
CA ILE A 496 21.60 12.98 22.86
C ILE A 496 21.84 11.47 22.83
N GLY A 497 22.94 11.00 23.43
CA GLY A 497 23.23 9.58 23.59
C GLY A 497 22.16 8.78 24.35
N THR A 498 21.26 9.45 25.08
CA THR A 498 20.16 8.81 25.82
C THR A 498 18.96 8.45 24.94
N PHE A 499 18.88 8.97 23.70
CA PHE A 499 17.78 8.69 22.77
C PHE A 499 17.99 7.33 22.07
N SER A 500 17.65 6.24 22.75
CA SER A 500 17.86 4.86 22.25
C SER A 500 17.13 4.53 20.95
N GLU A 501 16.04 5.24 20.66
CA GLU A 501 15.22 5.07 19.46
C GLU A 501 15.68 5.91 18.26
N LEU A 502 16.66 6.80 18.44
CA LEU A 502 17.06 7.77 17.43
C LEU A 502 17.66 7.09 16.21
N ALA A 503 17.02 7.30 15.07
CA ALA A 503 17.39 6.79 13.75
C ALA A 503 18.00 7.88 12.86
N GLU A 504 17.61 9.14 13.05
CA GLU A 504 18.11 10.26 12.26
C GLU A 504 18.38 11.48 13.15
N LEU A 505 19.60 12.03 13.03
CA LEU A 505 20.03 13.25 13.71
C LEU A 505 20.64 14.21 12.71
N LYS A 506 19.98 15.34 12.48
CA LYS A 506 20.43 16.41 11.59
C LYS A 506 20.57 17.71 12.35
N LEU A 507 21.81 18.16 12.50
CA LEU A 507 22.18 19.43 13.14
C LEU A 507 23.00 20.31 12.19
N GLY A 508 23.05 19.97 10.90
CA GLY A 508 23.85 20.67 9.90
C GLY A 508 23.44 22.14 9.72
N GLN A 509 24.31 22.98 9.20
CA GLN A 509 24.05 24.41 8.95
C GLN A 509 23.61 25.17 10.22
N ASN A 510 24.46 25.19 11.23
CA ASN A 510 24.23 25.90 12.49
C ASN A 510 25.53 26.59 12.96
N LYS A 511 25.55 27.11 14.19
CA LYS A 511 26.71 27.74 14.85
C LYS A 511 27.24 26.87 16.00
N LEU A 512 27.05 25.55 15.94
CA LEU A 512 27.48 24.63 17.00
C LEU A 512 29.01 24.56 17.06
N SER A 513 29.55 24.47 18.27
CA SER A 513 30.98 24.53 18.57
C SER A 513 31.37 23.43 19.57
N GLY A 514 32.63 23.39 19.98
CA GLY A 514 33.13 22.32 20.87
C GLY A 514 33.39 21.02 20.12
N LYS A 515 33.41 19.89 20.84
CA LYS A 515 33.74 18.57 20.28
C LYS A 515 32.49 17.77 19.94
N ILE A 516 32.62 16.81 19.04
CA ILE A 516 31.60 15.78 18.82
C ILE A 516 31.58 14.84 20.05
N PRO A 517 30.43 14.65 20.74
CA PRO A 517 30.35 13.79 21.92
C PRO A 517 30.55 12.31 21.61
N ASP A 518 31.29 11.60 22.46
CA ASP A 518 31.44 10.13 22.38
C ASP A 518 30.10 9.41 22.65
N GLU A 519 29.23 10.04 23.44
CA GLU A 519 27.93 9.50 23.85
C GLU A 519 26.99 9.25 22.66
N LEU A 520 27.19 9.91 21.50
CA LEU A 520 26.42 9.67 20.27
C LEU A 520 26.47 8.19 19.83
N SER A 521 27.57 7.50 20.14
CA SER A 521 27.73 6.07 19.87
C SER A 521 26.74 5.17 20.62
N SER A 522 26.07 5.70 21.65
CA SER A 522 25.01 5.02 22.41
C SER A 522 23.70 4.91 21.62
N CYS A 523 23.49 5.76 20.61
CA CYS A 523 22.33 5.71 19.72
C CYS A 523 22.46 4.56 18.72
N LYS A 524 22.23 3.32 19.17
CA LYS A 524 22.48 2.10 18.38
C LYS A 524 21.57 1.94 17.16
N LYS A 525 20.50 2.74 17.04
CA LYS A 525 19.60 2.76 15.87
C LYS A 525 19.92 3.86 14.87
N LEU A 526 20.91 4.73 15.13
CA LEU A 526 21.18 5.89 14.30
C LEU A 526 21.74 5.48 12.94
N VAL A 527 20.98 5.79 11.89
CA VAL A 527 21.30 5.50 10.48
C VAL A 527 21.93 6.71 9.81
N ALA A 528 21.46 7.92 10.13
CA ALA A 528 21.95 9.15 9.51
C ALA A 528 22.37 10.17 10.59
N LEU A 529 23.62 10.64 10.48
CA LEU A 529 24.20 11.69 11.30
C LEU A 529 24.74 12.80 10.40
N ASP A 530 24.14 13.97 10.49
CA ASP A 530 24.58 15.18 9.79
C ASP A 530 24.91 16.29 10.81
N LEU A 531 26.19 16.62 10.91
CA LEU A 531 26.74 17.71 11.71
C LEU A 531 27.46 18.75 10.83
N SER A 532 27.17 18.74 9.53
CA SER A 532 27.87 19.57 8.55
C SER A 532 27.70 21.07 8.78
N HIS A 533 28.59 21.90 8.23
CA HIS A 533 28.48 23.36 8.28
C HIS A 533 28.24 23.91 9.70
N ASN A 534 29.20 23.66 10.58
CA ASN A 534 29.21 24.14 11.96
C ASN A 534 30.63 24.63 12.31
N GLN A 535 30.87 24.90 13.59
CA GLN A 535 32.17 25.30 14.15
C GLN A 535 32.74 24.20 15.07
N LEU A 536 32.41 22.94 14.80
CA LEU A 536 32.86 21.80 15.60
C LEU A 536 34.37 21.59 15.43
N SER A 537 35.04 21.26 16.52
CA SER A 537 36.50 21.17 16.64
C SER A 537 36.91 19.88 17.36
N GLY A 538 38.22 19.63 17.46
CA GLY A 538 38.74 18.38 18.02
C GLY A 538 38.75 17.23 17.01
N GLU A 539 38.88 16.00 17.51
CA GLU A 539 39.02 14.81 16.68
C GLU A 539 37.67 14.15 16.36
N ILE A 540 37.62 13.37 15.27
CA ILE A 540 36.47 12.49 15.00
C ILE A 540 36.48 11.35 16.03
N PRO A 541 35.41 11.18 16.84
CA PRO A 541 35.42 10.18 17.91
C PRO A 541 35.53 8.75 17.37
N LEU A 542 36.43 7.95 17.95
CA LEU A 542 36.60 6.53 17.60
C LEU A 542 35.31 5.72 17.84
N SER A 543 34.53 6.12 18.84
CA SER A 543 33.26 5.53 19.27
C SER A 543 32.19 5.50 18.15
N LEU A 544 32.24 6.42 17.18
CA LEU A 544 31.37 6.38 15.99
C LEU A 544 31.56 5.09 15.16
N SER A 545 32.73 4.45 15.27
CA SER A 545 33.01 3.17 14.61
C SER A 545 32.25 1.99 15.23
N GLU A 546 31.62 2.18 16.40
CA GLU A 546 30.90 1.14 17.15
C GLU A 546 29.38 1.20 16.92
N MET A 547 28.95 2.05 15.99
CA MET A 547 27.54 2.24 15.66
C MET A 547 27.12 1.20 14.59
N PRO A 548 26.19 0.28 14.90
CA PRO A 548 25.99 -0.92 14.09
C PRO A 548 25.23 -0.69 12.78
N VAL A 549 24.48 0.41 12.68
CA VAL A 549 23.61 0.72 11.53
C VAL A 549 23.87 2.10 10.92
N LEU A 550 24.94 2.79 11.33
CA LEU A 550 25.29 4.11 10.81
C LEU A 550 25.63 3.98 9.32
N GLY A 551 24.82 4.62 8.48
CA GLY A 551 24.87 4.55 7.03
C GLY A 551 25.29 5.85 6.35
N LEU A 552 24.85 6.99 6.89
CA LEU A 552 25.21 8.32 6.41
C LEU A 552 25.90 9.10 7.52
N LEU A 553 27.08 9.63 7.22
CA LEU A 553 27.86 10.48 8.11
C LEU A 553 28.34 11.73 7.35
N ASP A 554 27.76 12.89 7.65
CA ASP A 554 28.22 14.18 7.14
C ASP A 554 28.79 15.03 8.27
N LEU A 555 30.09 15.31 8.19
CA LEU A 555 30.88 16.15 9.11
C LEU A 555 31.55 17.30 8.36
N SER A 556 31.17 17.55 7.11
CA SER A 556 31.82 18.53 6.25
C SER A 556 31.69 19.96 6.77
N VAL A 557 32.60 20.85 6.35
CA VAL A 557 32.58 22.28 6.69
C VAL A 557 32.54 22.51 8.20
N ASN A 558 33.61 22.10 8.87
CA ASN A 558 33.82 22.27 10.31
C ASN A 558 35.31 22.61 10.59
N GLN A 559 35.72 22.61 11.85
CA GLN A 559 37.10 22.83 12.31
C GLN A 559 37.72 21.52 12.88
N LEU A 560 37.27 20.36 12.41
CA LEU A 560 37.74 19.06 12.90
C LEU A 560 39.22 18.85 12.54
N SER A 561 39.98 18.23 13.43
CA SER A 561 41.41 18.01 13.31
C SER A 561 41.79 16.58 13.72
N GLY A 562 43.08 16.23 13.67
CA GLY A 562 43.52 14.86 13.97
C GLY A 562 43.45 13.92 12.76
N GLU A 563 43.71 12.63 13.02
CA GLU A 563 43.63 11.55 12.03
C GLU A 563 42.21 10.97 11.96
N ILE A 564 41.83 10.46 10.79
CA ILE A 564 40.56 9.72 10.62
C ILE A 564 40.69 8.35 11.31
N PRO A 565 39.79 7.98 12.24
CA PRO A 565 39.86 6.68 12.91
C PRO A 565 39.84 5.51 11.93
N ARG A 566 40.88 4.68 11.92
CA ARG A 566 40.99 3.54 10.98
C ARG A 566 39.83 2.55 11.09
N LYS A 567 39.27 2.37 12.29
CA LYS A 567 38.11 1.50 12.52
C LYS A 567 36.84 2.00 11.82
N LEU A 568 36.73 3.31 11.54
CA LEU A 568 35.59 3.86 10.81
C LEU A 568 35.50 3.28 9.39
N GLY A 569 36.65 2.99 8.77
CA GLY A 569 36.71 2.28 7.47
C GLY A 569 36.37 0.79 7.54
N THR A 570 36.12 0.23 8.72
CA THR A 570 35.68 -1.17 8.89
C THR A 570 34.18 -1.29 9.18
N VAL A 571 33.48 -0.16 9.33
CA VAL A 571 32.04 -0.12 9.56
C VAL A 571 31.31 -0.53 8.29
N GLY A 572 30.75 -1.74 8.28
CA GLY A 572 30.11 -2.32 7.09
C GLY A 572 28.76 -1.69 6.73
N SER A 573 28.11 -0.98 7.66
CA SER A 573 26.85 -0.27 7.42
C SER A 573 27.05 1.08 6.73
N LEU A 574 28.24 1.66 6.82
CA LEU A 574 28.53 3.02 6.37
C LEU A 574 28.61 3.05 4.84
N VAL A 575 27.76 3.86 4.21
CA VAL A 575 27.63 3.96 2.75
C VAL A 575 28.05 5.34 2.26
N GLN A 576 27.66 6.39 2.97
CA GLN A 576 27.92 7.78 2.58
C GLN A 576 28.71 8.48 3.68
N ILE A 577 29.84 9.07 3.29
CA ILE A 577 30.71 9.84 4.18
C ILE A 577 31.08 11.14 3.48
N ASN A 578 30.93 12.25 4.20
CA ASN A 578 31.44 13.55 3.78
C ASN A 578 32.18 14.21 4.94
N ILE A 579 33.47 14.48 4.75
CA ILE A 579 34.38 15.07 5.75
C ILE A 579 35.16 16.26 5.16
N SER A 580 34.71 16.78 4.02
CA SER A 580 35.39 17.86 3.31
C SER A 580 35.43 19.15 4.14
N HIS A 581 36.35 20.05 3.78
CA HIS A 581 36.53 21.36 4.39
C HIS A 581 36.67 21.31 5.92
N ASN A 582 37.74 20.65 6.37
CA ASN A 582 38.13 20.53 7.77
C ASN A 582 39.67 20.70 7.91
N HIS A 583 40.23 20.41 9.07
CA HIS A 583 41.67 20.41 9.35
C HIS A 583 42.23 19.00 9.59
N LEU A 584 41.62 17.97 8.98
CA LEU A 584 42.03 16.58 9.13
C LEU A 584 43.37 16.33 8.41
N HIS A 585 44.16 15.41 8.94
CA HIS A 585 45.45 15.01 8.37
C HIS A 585 45.68 13.50 8.48
N GLY A 586 46.79 13.04 7.89
CA GLY A 586 47.13 11.61 7.88
C GLY A 586 46.53 10.86 6.69
N SER A 587 46.58 9.53 6.77
CA SER A 587 46.17 8.67 5.67
C SER A 587 44.67 8.35 5.70
N LEU A 588 44.01 8.42 4.55
CA LEU A 588 42.64 7.95 4.39
C LEU A 588 42.55 6.42 4.64
N PRO A 589 41.52 5.92 5.37
CA PRO A 589 41.32 4.49 5.52
C PRO A 589 41.19 3.77 4.16
N SER A 590 41.87 2.64 4.01
CA SER A 590 41.89 1.89 2.74
C SER A 590 40.82 0.79 2.65
N THR A 591 39.73 0.90 3.41
CA THR A 591 38.70 -0.13 3.54
C THR A 591 37.30 0.50 3.64
N GLY A 592 36.25 -0.29 3.38
CA GLY A 592 34.86 0.13 3.56
C GLY A 592 34.46 1.28 2.65
N ALA A 593 33.63 2.19 3.15
CA ALA A 593 33.12 3.36 2.42
C ALA A 593 34.23 4.28 1.86
N PHE A 594 35.43 4.28 2.44
CA PHE A 594 36.55 5.11 1.99
C PHE A 594 37.22 4.59 0.70
N LEU A 595 36.91 3.38 0.23
CA LEU A 595 37.41 2.86 -1.05
C LEU A 595 36.78 3.56 -2.26
N ALA A 596 35.52 3.98 -2.14
CA ALA A 596 34.73 4.58 -3.21
C ALA A 596 34.33 6.03 -2.88
N ILE A 597 35.01 6.65 -1.92
CA ILE A 597 34.71 8.03 -1.51
C ILE A 597 35.08 9.00 -2.64
N ASN A 598 34.20 9.99 -2.86
CA ASN A 598 34.39 10.99 -3.89
C ASN A 598 35.45 12.02 -3.46
N SER A 599 36.20 12.58 -4.41
CA SER A 599 37.17 13.65 -4.13
C SER A 599 36.53 14.85 -3.42
N SER A 600 35.31 15.21 -3.81
CA SER A 600 34.54 16.29 -3.16
C SER A 600 34.22 16.03 -1.68
N SER A 601 34.21 14.76 -1.25
CA SER A 601 33.90 14.36 0.13
C SER A 601 35.10 14.40 1.07
N VAL A 602 36.32 14.64 0.55
CA VAL A 602 37.57 14.72 1.32
C VAL A 602 38.36 16.01 1.06
N GLU A 603 37.91 16.81 0.09
CA GLU A 603 38.52 18.09 -0.29
C GLU A 603 38.69 19.04 0.90
N GLY A 604 39.65 19.98 0.79
CA GLY A 604 39.83 21.02 1.81
C GLY A 604 40.44 20.53 3.12
N ASN A 605 41.11 19.37 3.11
CA ASN A 605 41.84 18.80 4.25
C ASN A 605 43.33 18.55 3.90
N HIS A 606 44.16 18.24 4.90
CA HIS A 606 45.57 17.86 4.74
C HIS A 606 45.77 16.33 4.67
N LEU A 607 44.86 15.64 3.99
CA LEU A 607 44.82 14.17 3.88
C LEU A 607 45.73 13.66 2.75
N CYS A 608 46.09 12.38 2.83
CA CYS A 608 46.86 11.67 1.80
C CYS A 608 46.37 10.21 1.65
N GLY A 609 46.72 9.56 0.54
CA GLY A 609 46.28 8.19 0.22
C GLY A 609 44.90 8.13 -0.43
N GLY A 610 44.30 6.93 -0.52
CA GLY A 610 43.10 6.70 -1.34
C GLY A 610 43.41 6.22 -2.77
N ASP A 611 42.38 5.90 -3.54
CA ASP A 611 42.49 5.55 -4.97
C ASP A 611 42.48 6.82 -5.85
N GLU A 612 42.70 6.68 -7.16
CA GLU A 612 42.71 7.80 -8.13
C GLU A 612 41.45 8.68 -8.06
N THR A 613 40.30 8.12 -7.66
CA THR A 613 39.01 8.81 -7.50
C THR A 613 38.98 9.85 -6.38
N THR A 614 39.89 9.74 -5.39
CA THR A 614 39.93 10.66 -4.24
C THR A 614 40.70 11.95 -4.52
N GLY A 615 41.54 11.97 -5.56
CA GLY A 615 42.35 13.15 -5.92
C GLY A 615 43.42 13.56 -4.88
N LEU A 616 43.64 12.77 -3.84
CA LEU A 616 44.58 13.08 -2.75
C LEU A 616 46.03 12.70 -3.11
N PRO A 617 47.03 13.42 -2.59
CA PRO A 617 48.44 13.09 -2.82
C PRO A 617 48.84 11.76 -2.12
N PRO A 618 49.83 11.03 -2.65
CA PRO A 618 50.35 9.85 -1.98
C PRO A 618 51.05 10.23 -0.66
N CYS A 619 50.77 9.47 0.41
CA CYS A 619 51.38 9.73 1.72
C CYS A 619 52.91 9.61 1.68
N LYS A 620 53.61 10.66 2.13
CA LYS A 620 55.08 10.64 2.26
C LYS A 620 55.48 9.66 3.37
N ARG A 621 56.06 8.51 3.00
CA ARG A 621 56.71 7.62 3.96
C ARG A 621 57.84 8.38 4.65
N ARG A 622 57.73 8.59 5.97
CA ARG A 622 58.81 9.11 6.81
C ARG A 622 59.96 8.10 6.76
N LYS A 623 60.98 8.37 5.93
CA LYS A 623 62.20 7.56 5.86
C LYS A 623 63.10 7.95 7.03
N ASN A 624 63.31 7.04 7.97
CA ASN A 624 64.50 7.07 8.82
C ASN A 624 65.74 7.03 7.90
N PRO A 625 66.75 7.90 8.08
CA PRO A 625 67.87 7.96 7.18
C PRO A 625 68.97 7.01 7.68
N ALA A 626 69.06 5.83 7.09
CA ALA A 626 70.31 5.08 7.03
C ALA A 626 70.22 4.08 5.88
N TRP A 627 71.37 3.83 5.25
CA TRP A 627 71.59 2.95 4.12
C TRP A 627 71.31 3.54 2.73
N TRP A 628 72.09 4.56 2.38
CA TRP A 628 72.60 4.68 1.02
C TRP A 628 73.66 3.59 0.81
N LEU A 629 73.78 3.12 -0.43
CA LEU A 629 74.78 2.17 -0.97
C LEU A 629 74.28 0.71 -1.03
N PHE A 630 73.68 0.32 -2.17
CA PHE A 630 73.91 -0.98 -2.82
C PHE A 630 73.24 -1.20 -4.21
N PRO A 631 72.33 -0.36 -4.78
CA PRO A 631 71.65 -0.75 -6.02
C PRO A 631 72.15 0.05 -7.23
N THR A 632 73.22 -0.39 -7.90
CA THR A 632 73.50 0.06 -9.28
C THR A 632 73.70 -1.10 -10.26
N CYS A 633 74.12 -2.28 -9.82
CA CYS A 633 74.28 -3.44 -10.72
C CYS A 633 73.03 -4.34 -10.84
N LEU A 634 72.09 -4.31 -9.89
CA LEU A 634 70.88 -5.15 -9.95
C LEU A 634 69.78 -4.56 -10.85
N LEU A 635 69.82 -3.24 -11.10
CA LEU A 635 68.78 -2.53 -11.84
C LEU A 635 68.82 -2.81 -13.34
N ALA A 636 70.00 -3.02 -13.94
CA ALA A 636 70.13 -3.25 -15.38
C ALA A 636 69.56 -4.61 -15.81
N VAL A 637 69.74 -5.65 -14.99
CA VAL A 637 69.22 -7.00 -15.26
C VAL A 637 67.71 -7.09 -15.01
N LEU A 638 67.21 -6.38 -13.99
CA LEU A 638 65.78 -6.33 -13.69
C LEU A 638 64.99 -5.50 -14.71
N VAL A 639 65.58 -4.45 -15.31
CA VAL A 639 64.90 -3.64 -16.35
C VAL A 639 64.75 -4.41 -17.67
N ALA A 640 65.71 -5.27 -18.03
CA ALA A 640 65.57 -6.14 -19.21
C ALA A 640 64.47 -7.20 -19.03
N PHE A 641 64.37 -7.81 -17.84
CA PHE A 641 63.28 -8.74 -17.49
C PHE A 641 61.93 -8.02 -17.33
N ALA A 642 61.92 -6.80 -16.80
CA ALA A 642 60.70 -6.00 -16.67
C ALA A 642 60.18 -5.52 -18.02
N LEU A 643 61.04 -5.18 -18.99
CA LEU A 643 60.61 -4.80 -20.35
C LEU A 643 60.03 -5.98 -21.12
N ALA A 644 60.61 -7.18 -21.01
CA ALA A 644 60.02 -8.40 -21.57
C ALA A 644 58.69 -8.76 -20.89
N ALA A 645 58.61 -8.64 -19.56
CA ALA A 645 57.37 -8.86 -18.80
C ALA A 645 56.32 -7.77 -19.06
N PHE A 646 56.71 -6.53 -19.35
CA PHE A 646 55.84 -5.40 -19.65
C PHE A 646 55.26 -5.49 -21.06
N ILE A 647 56.00 -6.01 -22.04
CA ILE A 647 55.46 -6.31 -23.37
C ILE A 647 54.44 -7.47 -23.30
N VAL A 648 54.71 -8.51 -22.50
CA VAL A 648 53.75 -9.59 -22.23
C VAL A 648 52.55 -9.12 -21.40
N ALA A 649 52.75 -8.15 -20.48
CA ALA A 649 51.69 -7.59 -19.65
C ALA A 649 50.84 -6.54 -20.38
N ILE A 650 51.39 -5.77 -21.32
CA ILE A 650 50.61 -4.92 -22.24
C ILE A 650 49.78 -5.78 -23.20
N GLY A 651 50.29 -6.95 -23.60
CA GLY A 651 49.50 -7.98 -24.27
C GLY A 651 48.37 -8.58 -23.41
N LYS A 652 48.39 -8.39 -22.07
CA LYS A 652 47.38 -8.91 -21.13
C LYS A 652 46.58 -7.83 -20.36
N ARG A 653 46.95 -6.54 -20.44
CA ARG A 653 46.33 -5.40 -19.72
C ARG A 653 45.68 -4.39 -20.67
N ARG A 654 45.01 -4.87 -21.69
CA ARG A 654 43.70 -4.29 -22.05
C ARG A 654 42.63 -5.20 -21.48
N LYS A 655 42.33 -5.04 -20.19
CA LYS A 655 41.08 -5.54 -19.60
C LYS A 655 40.48 -4.41 -18.77
N LYS A 656 39.86 -3.50 -19.51
CA LYS A 656 38.62 -2.84 -19.12
C LYS A 656 37.68 -3.94 -18.61
N MET A 657 36.84 -3.69 -17.59
CA MET A 657 35.85 -4.68 -17.15
C MET A 657 34.89 -4.91 -18.32
N GLU A 658 35.23 -5.90 -19.16
CA GLU A 658 34.71 -6.04 -20.52
C GLU A 658 33.30 -6.61 -20.46
N SER A 659 32.36 -5.92 -21.10
CA SER A 659 31.19 -6.58 -21.67
C SER A 659 31.71 -7.73 -22.55
N LYS A 660 31.30 -8.95 -22.24
CA LYS A 660 31.78 -10.11 -22.98
C LYS A 660 30.91 -10.28 -24.22
N ARG A 661 31.45 -9.93 -25.39
CA ARG A 661 30.79 -10.25 -26.67
C ARG A 661 30.92 -11.74 -26.92
N THR A 662 29.78 -12.41 -27.07
CA THR A 662 29.70 -13.85 -27.35
C THR A 662 28.84 -14.06 -28.58
N ASP A 663 29.34 -14.82 -29.55
CA ASP A 663 28.60 -15.19 -30.74
C ASP A 663 27.80 -16.47 -30.47
N SER A 664 26.52 -16.44 -30.82
CA SER A 664 25.58 -17.57 -30.82
C SER A 664 25.02 -17.77 -32.23
N GLU A 665 24.37 -18.90 -32.51
CA GLU A 665 23.68 -19.17 -33.78
C GLU A 665 22.67 -18.06 -34.15
N ASP A 666 22.16 -17.31 -33.17
CA ASP A 666 21.16 -16.25 -33.33
C ASP A 666 21.71 -14.81 -33.43
N GLY A 667 23.03 -14.59 -33.23
CA GLY A 667 23.70 -13.29 -33.31
C GLY A 667 24.73 -13.00 -32.20
N THR A 668 25.36 -11.83 -32.24
CA THR A 668 26.33 -11.38 -31.22
C THR A 668 25.60 -10.79 -30.01
N TRP A 669 25.92 -11.29 -28.82
CA TRP A 669 25.36 -10.84 -27.54
C TRP A 669 26.42 -10.15 -26.68
N GLU A 670 26.08 -9.01 -26.12
CA GLU A 670 26.85 -8.32 -25.09
C GLU A 670 26.33 -8.74 -23.71
N VAL A 671 27.23 -9.23 -22.84
CA VAL A 671 26.86 -9.74 -21.50
C VAL A 671 27.60 -8.95 -20.41
N GLN A 672 26.87 -8.56 -19.36
CA GLN A 672 27.40 -7.91 -18.17
C GLN A 672 26.93 -8.64 -16.90
N PHE A 673 27.87 -8.89 -15.98
CA PHE A 673 27.61 -9.53 -14.69
C PHE A 673 27.70 -8.50 -13.56
N PHE A 674 26.76 -8.54 -12.61
CA PHE A 674 26.69 -7.58 -11.49
C PHE A 674 27.25 -8.14 -10.18
N SER A 675 27.79 -9.36 -10.19
CA SER A 675 28.40 -10.00 -9.01
C SER A 675 29.69 -10.74 -9.37
N SER A 676 30.74 -10.50 -8.58
CA SER A 676 32.04 -11.18 -8.73
C SER A 676 31.97 -12.69 -8.49
N LYS A 677 30.99 -13.14 -7.69
CA LYS A 677 30.69 -14.57 -7.47
C LYS A 677 30.06 -15.18 -8.73
N ALA A 678 29.12 -14.47 -9.36
CA ALA A 678 28.44 -14.92 -10.56
C ALA A 678 29.37 -15.00 -11.78
N LEU A 679 30.29 -14.02 -11.91
CA LEU A 679 31.32 -14.03 -12.97
C LEU A 679 32.25 -15.26 -12.89
N LYS A 680 32.43 -15.83 -11.70
CA LYS A 680 33.27 -17.02 -11.47
C LYS A 680 32.51 -18.34 -11.61
N SER A 681 31.18 -18.35 -11.40
CA SER A 681 30.37 -19.57 -11.37
C SER A 681 29.51 -19.79 -12.63
N MET A 682 29.20 -18.74 -13.39
CA MET A 682 28.27 -18.81 -14.53
C MET A 682 28.99 -18.53 -15.85
N THR A 683 28.82 -19.43 -16.81
CA THR A 683 29.36 -19.25 -18.17
C THR A 683 28.28 -18.77 -19.13
N THR A 684 28.67 -18.09 -20.22
CA THR A 684 27.73 -17.67 -21.27
C THR A 684 27.05 -18.88 -21.93
N ARG A 685 27.74 -20.01 -22.02
CA ARG A 685 27.18 -21.29 -22.50
C ARG A 685 26.05 -21.80 -21.60
N ASP A 686 26.12 -21.60 -20.28
CA ASP A 686 25.04 -21.99 -19.36
C ASP A 686 23.77 -21.15 -19.62
N ILE A 687 23.93 -19.85 -19.88
CA ILE A 687 22.82 -18.93 -20.15
C ILE A 687 22.12 -19.31 -21.45
N PHE A 688 22.87 -19.46 -22.54
CA PHE A 688 22.28 -19.79 -23.85
C PHE A 688 21.74 -21.21 -23.92
N SER A 689 22.37 -22.19 -23.26
CA SER A 689 21.83 -23.56 -23.19
C SER A 689 20.58 -23.68 -22.31
N SER A 690 20.35 -22.73 -21.38
CA SER A 690 19.12 -22.68 -20.59
C SER A 690 17.88 -22.27 -21.40
N MET A 691 18.04 -21.59 -22.54
CA MET A 691 16.93 -21.10 -23.36
C MET A 691 16.44 -22.14 -24.37
N LYS A 692 16.28 -23.37 -23.91
CA LYS A 692 15.70 -24.48 -24.68
C LYS A 692 14.30 -24.79 -24.15
N GLU A 693 13.45 -25.37 -25.00
CA GLU A 693 12.06 -25.69 -24.64
C GLU A 693 11.96 -26.61 -23.41
N GLU A 694 12.93 -27.50 -23.22
CA GLU A 694 13.05 -28.40 -22.06
C GLU A 694 13.21 -27.67 -20.71
N ASN A 695 13.63 -26.40 -20.73
CA ASN A 695 13.90 -25.58 -19.56
C ASN A 695 12.85 -24.45 -19.38
N LEU A 696 11.77 -24.48 -20.16
CA LEU A 696 10.72 -23.46 -20.13
C LEU A 696 9.94 -23.51 -18.81
N ILE A 697 9.84 -22.35 -18.13
CA ILE A 697 9.01 -22.18 -16.94
C ILE A 697 7.65 -21.60 -17.34
N ALA A 698 7.66 -20.52 -18.14
CA ALA A 698 6.45 -19.81 -18.53
C ALA A 698 6.67 -18.96 -19.78
N ARG A 699 5.63 -18.78 -20.59
CA ARG A 699 5.57 -17.80 -21.69
C ARG A 699 4.66 -16.66 -21.27
N GLY A 700 5.22 -15.48 -21.02
CA GLY A 700 4.47 -14.28 -20.63
C GLY A 700 4.39 -13.25 -21.76
N ARG A 701 3.54 -12.23 -21.61
CA ARG A 701 3.41 -11.11 -22.57
C ARG A 701 4.70 -10.28 -22.73
N ILE A 702 5.51 -10.19 -21.67
CA ILE A 702 6.72 -9.34 -21.61
C ILE A 702 7.99 -10.11 -22.01
N GLY A 703 7.95 -11.45 -21.98
CA GLY A 703 9.09 -12.30 -22.28
C GLY A 703 8.90 -13.75 -21.86
N THR A 704 9.80 -14.61 -22.32
CA THR A 704 9.80 -16.05 -22.02
C THR A 704 10.78 -16.34 -20.87
N ILE A 705 10.33 -17.14 -19.90
CA ILE A 705 11.08 -17.46 -18.70
C ILE A 705 11.59 -18.89 -18.75
N TYR A 706 12.90 -19.06 -18.54
CA TYR A 706 13.58 -20.35 -18.52
C TYR A 706 14.32 -20.58 -17.19
N LYS A 707 14.48 -21.85 -16.82
CA LYS A 707 15.30 -22.29 -15.69
C LYS A 707 16.70 -22.63 -16.17
N GLY A 708 17.72 -22.15 -15.48
CA GLY A 708 19.11 -22.49 -15.79
C GLY A 708 19.87 -23.03 -14.59
N ASN A 709 20.90 -23.83 -14.87
CA ASN A 709 21.84 -24.32 -13.87
C ASN A 709 23.26 -23.90 -14.26
N CYS A 710 24.03 -23.39 -13.31
CA CYS A 710 25.44 -23.08 -13.51
C CYS A 710 26.26 -24.36 -13.54
N SER A 711 27.10 -24.53 -14.57
CA SER A 711 28.00 -25.69 -14.68
C SER A 711 29.12 -25.68 -13.65
N ILE A 712 29.45 -24.51 -13.08
CA ILE A 712 30.44 -24.34 -12.01
C ILE A 712 29.72 -23.97 -10.71
N GLY A 713 29.76 -24.86 -9.71
CA GLY A 713 29.20 -24.61 -8.38
C GLY A 713 27.71 -24.94 -8.20
N GLY A 714 27.01 -25.43 -9.23
CA GLY A 714 25.68 -26.06 -9.11
C GLY A 714 24.52 -25.14 -8.74
N SER A 715 24.72 -23.82 -8.71
CA SER A 715 23.67 -22.85 -8.42
C SER A 715 22.63 -22.76 -9.55
N ARG A 716 21.35 -22.55 -9.21
CA ARG A 716 20.27 -22.36 -10.18
C ARG A 716 20.02 -20.87 -10.44
N PHE A 717 19.54 -20.54 -11.62
CA PHE A 717 19.14 -19.18 -12.01
C PHE A 717 17.87 -19.19 -12.87
N VAL A 718 17.28 -18.01 -13.07
CA VAL A 718 16.12 -17.82 -13.93
C VAL A 718 16.47 -16.81 -15.02
N THR A 719 16.22 -17.19 -16.26
CA THR A 719 16.46 -16.37 -17.46
C THR A 719 15.13 -15.82 -17.95
N THR A 720 15.06 -14.51 -18.22
CA THR A 720 13.89 -13.87 -18.85
C THR A 720 14.33 -13.23 -20.15
N ALA A 721 13.86 -13.75 -21.28
CA ALA A 721 14.22 -13.30 -22.63
C ALA A 721 13.07 -12.56 -23.31
N PHE A 722 13.37 -11.49 -24.04
CA PHE A 722 12.37 -10.63 -24.70
C PHE A 722 12.87 -10.04 -26.03
N GLY A 723 11.95 -9.80 -26.97
CA GLY A 723 12.24 -9.67 -28.41
C GLY A 723 12.23 -8.25 -29.00
N ASP A 724 12.01 -7.19 -28.22
CA ASP A 724 11.99 -5.82 -28.78
C ASP A 724 12.71 -4.82 -27.86
N VAL A 725 13.88 -4.34 -28.29
CA VAL A 725 14.69 -3.31 -27.61
C VAL A 725 14.83 -2.07 -28.51
N ASN A 726 14.12 -2.01 -29.64
CA ASN A 726 14.29 -0.93 -30.62
C ASN A 726 13.67 0.41 -30.17
N SER A 727 12.88 0.42 -29.09
CA SER A 727 12.36 1.63 -28.44
C SER A 727 13.29 2.20 -27.35
N VAL A 728 14.35 1.48 -26.95
CA VAL A 728 15.21 1.86 -25.82
C VAL A 728 16.65 2.06 -26.29
N SER A 729 17.20 3.25 -26.01
CA SER A 729 18.56 3.61 -26.43
C SER A 729 19.62 2.60 -25.90
N PRO A 730 20.72 2.37 -26.63
CA PRO A 730 21.87 1.57 -26.18
C PRO A 730 22.37 1.91 -24.77
N ALA A 731 22.39 3.21 -24.44
CA ALA A 731 22.88 3.71 -23.18
C ALA A 731 21.90 3.47 -22.01
N SER A 732 20.59 3.72 -22.20
CA SER A 732 19.61 3.63 -21.12
C SER A 732 19.40 2.20 -20.60
N TYR A 733 19.45 1.18 -21.46
CA TYR A 733 19.33 -0.23 -21.05
C TYR A 733 20.41 -0.64 -20.04
N TRP A 734 21.67 -0.28 -20.31
CA TRP A 734 22.79 -0.67 -19.46
C TRP A 734 22.81 0.12 -18.16
N THR A 735 22.47 1.41 -18.20
CA THR A 735 22.30 2.23 -17.00
C THR A 735 21.23 1.64 -16.07
N GLU A 736 20.05 1.31 -16.59
CA GLU A 736 18.94 0.74 -15.79
C GLU A 736 19.28 -0.67 -15.26
N ALA A 737 19.90 -1.53 -16.08
CA ALA A 737 20.33 -2.86 -15.64
C ALA A 737 21.41 -2.79 -14.56
N GLU A 738 22.30 -1.81 -14.63
CA GLU A 738 23.34 -1.57 -13.62
C GLU A 738 22.75 -1.06 -12.30
N GLU A 739 21.78 -0.15 -12.35
CA GLU A 739 21.05 0.31 -11.16
C GLU A 739 20.34 -0.86 -10.46
N PHE A 740 19.66 -1.72 -11.23
CA PHE A 740 18.95 -2.88 -10.68
C PHE A 740 19.90 -3.94 -10.14
N GLY A 741 21.05 -4.15 -10.80
CA GLY A 741 22.11 -5.04 -10.34
C GLY A 741 22.73 -4.62 -9.01
N ARG A 742 22.61 -3.34 -8.63
CA ARG A 742 23.11 -2.78 -7.36
C ARG A 742 22.10 -2.91 -6.21
N LEU A 743 20.84 -3.28 -6.46
CA LEU A 743 19.82 -3.39 -5.41
C LEU A 743 20.08 -4.58 -4.47
N HIS A 744 20.02 -4.31 -3.18
CA HIS A 744 20.20 -5.32 -2.13
C HIS A 744 19.13 -5.13 -1.04
N HIS A 745 18.06 -5.94 -1.10
CA HIS A 745 16.99 -5.93 -0.12
C HIS A 745 16.44 -7.36 0.08
N PRO A 746 16.13 -7.81 1.30
CA PRO A 746 15.64 -9.16 1.55
C PRO A 746 14.34 -9.48 0.79
N ASN A 747 13.45 -8.52 0.56
CA ASN A 747 12.21 -8.75 -0.17
C ASN A 747 12.30 -8.45 -1.69
N ILE A 748 13.51 -8.33 -2.27
CA ILE A 748 13.71 -8.11 -3.72
C ILE A 748 14.61 -9.22 -4.28
N VAL A 749 14.24 -9.79 -5.43
CA VAL A 749 15.01 -10.83 -6.11
C VAL A 749 16.25 -10.21 -6.76
N LYS A 750 17.43 -10.77 -6.49
CA LYS A 750 18.70 -10.23 -7.00
C LYS A 750 18.85 -10.44 -8.52
N LEU A 751 19.21 -9.37 -9.22
CA LEU A 751 19.66 -9.43 -10.62
C LEU A 751 21.14 -9.82 -10.68
N ILE A 752 21.45 -10.91 -11.37
CA ILE A 752 22.79 -11.51 -11.44
C ILE A 752 23.56 -10.99 -12.66
N ALA A 753 22.90 -10.95 -13.81
CA ALA A 753 23.49 -10.54 -15.09
C ALA A 753 22.41 -10.04 -16.05
N ALA A 754 22.82 -9.27 -17.05
CA ALA A 754 21.98 -8.84 -18.17
C ALA A 754 22.73 -9.06 -19.50
N CYS A 755 21.98 -9.42 -20.54
CA CYS A 755 22.50 -9.58 -21.89
C CYS A 755 21.68 -8.77 -22.89
N ARG A 756 22.34 -8.25 -23.93
CA ARG A 756 21.70 -7.52 -25.03
C ARG A 756 22.21 -7.98 -26.38
N SER A 757 21.32 -8.02 -27.36
CA SER A 757 21.66 -8.13 -28.79
C SER A 757 20.79 -7.18 -29.61
N GLY A 758 21.07 -7.05 -30.91
CA GLY A 758 20.25 -6.28 -31.85
C GLY A 758 18.83 -6.84 -32.06
N LYS A 759 18.55 -8.06 -31.55
CA LYS A 759 17.25 -8.75 -31.65
C LYS A 759 16.47 -8.83 -30.34
N GLY A 760 17.02 -8.39 -29.20
CA GLY A 760 16.39 -8.63 -27.90
C GLY A 760 17.30 -8.42 -26.68
N GLY A 761 16.72 -8.60 -25.49
CA GLY A 761 17.42 -8.53 -24.21
C GLY A 761 17.12 -9.74 -23.32
N ILE A 762 18.02 -10.02 -22.38
CA ILE A 762 17.91 -11.12 -21.42
C ILE A 762 18.27 -10.61 -20.03
N LEU A 763 17.42 -10.88 -19.04
CA LEU A 763 17.70 -10.63 -17.63
C LEU A 763 17.87 -11.96 -16.90
N ILE A 764 18.93 -12.06 -16.09
CA ILE A 764 19.25 -13.25 -15.32
C ILE A 764 19.12 -12.94 -13.84
N HIS A 765 18.13 -13.56 -13.20
CA HIS A 765 17.84 -13.42 -11.77
C HIS A 765 18.31 -14.64 -10.99
N GLU A 766 18.51 -14.47 -9.69
CA GLU A 766 18.70 -15.60 -8.80
C GLU A 766 17.45 -16.49 -8.74
N TYR A 767 17.65 -17.80 -8.60
CA TYR A 767 16.56 -18.72 -8.40
C TYR A 767 16.13 -18.72 -6.93
N ILE A 768 14.86 -18.40 -6.68
CA ILE A 768 14.22 -18.52 -5.37
C ILE A 768 13.32 -19.76 -5.38
N GLU A 769 13.45 -20.59 -4.35
CA GLU A 769 12.58 -21.73 -4.15
C GLU A 769 11.29 -21.30 -3.46
N GLY A 770 10.15 -21.54 -4.11
CA GLY A 770 8.85 -21.04 -3.69
C GLY A 770 7.80 -21.15 -4.80
N LYS A 771 6.62 -20.56 -4.55
CA LYS A 771 5.55 -20.43 -5.55
C LYS A 771 5.33 -18.96 -5.90
N ILE A 772 4.87 -18.69 -7.12
CA ILE A 772 4.38 -17.34 -7.45
C ILE A 772 3.13 -17.03 -6.62
N LEU A 773 2.91 -15.77 -6.28
CA LEU A 773 1.85 -15.37 -5.36
C LEU A 773 0.46 -15.77 -5.88
N SER A 774 0.21 -15.65 -7.18
CA SER A 774 -1.02 -16.11 -7.84
C SER A 774 -1.35 -17.58 -7.53
N GLU A 775 -0.35 -18.46 -7.49
CA GLU A 775 -0.49 -19.87 -7.14
C GLU A 775 -0.52 -20.13 -5.62
N ALA A 776 0.14 -19.28 -4.83
CA ALA A 776 0.24 -19.43 -3.38
C ALA A 776 -1.05 -18.99 -2.67
N LEU A 777 -1.76 -17.99 -3.21
CA LEU A 777 -2.91 -17.35 -2.55
C LEU A 777 -3.99 -18.33 -2.10
N GLY A 778 -4.30 -19.35 -2.89
CA GLY A 778 -5.33 -20.35 -2.57
C GLY A 778 -5.05 -21.21 -1.33
N GLY A 779 -3.82 -21.21 -0.80
CA GLY A 779 -3.42 -22.03 0.37
C GLY A 779 -2.89 -21.26 1.58
N LEU A 780 -2.86 -19.93 1.56
CA LEU A 780 -2.33 -19.11 2.66
C LEU A 780 -3.42 -18.68 3.65
N SER A 781 -3.17 -18.87 4.95
CA SER A 781 -3.97 -18.29 6.04
C SER A 781 -3.80 -16.77 6.13
N TRP A 782 -4.70 -16.09 6.83
CA TRP A 782 -4.66 -14.63 7.00
C TRP A 782 -3.35 -14.10 7.60
N ASP A 783 -2.80 -14.75 8.64
CA ASP A 783 -1.51 -14.35 9.23
C ASP A 783 -0.36 -14.44 8.21
N ARG A 784 -0.36 -15.48 7.38
CA ARG A 784 0.66 -15.68 6.33
C ARG A 784 0.48 -14.66 5.20
N ARG A 785 -0.76 -14.35 4.83
CA ARG A 785 -1.07 -13.28 3.85
C ARG A 785 -0.62 -11.92 4.36
N GLN A 786 -0.84 -11.60 5.63
CA GLN A 786 -0.35 -10.37 6.25
C GLN A 786 1.17 -10.29 6.19
N LYS A 787 1.86 -11.38 6.52
CA LYS A 787 3.33 -11.45 6.45
C LYS A 787 3.86 -11.18 5.03
N VAL A 788 3.25 -11.81 4.02
CA VAL A 788 3.55 -11.58 2.60
C VAL A 788 3.31 -10.12 2.22
N ALA A 789 2.16 -9.54 2.61
CA ALA A 789 1.82 -8.14 2.32
C ALA A 789 2.83 -7.16 2.94
N VAL A 790 3.25 -7.39 4.19
CA VAL A 790 4.28 -6.59 4.86
C VAL A 790 5.63 -6.70 4.13
N GLY A 791 5.99 -7.90 3.66
CA GLY A 791 7.21 -8.11 2.85
C GLY A 791 7.19 -7.31 1.55
N ILE A 792 6.06 -7.30 0.84
CA ILE A 792 5.87 -6.48 -0.38
C ILE A 792 5.99 -4.98 -0.02
N ALA A 793 5.30 -4.52 1.02
CA ALA A 793 5.34 -3.11 1.44
C ALA A 793 6.77 -2.65 1.81
N ARG A 794 7.55 -3.51 2.47
CA ARG A 794 8.97 -3.23 2.77
C ARG A 794 9.80 -3.08 1.50
N ALA A 795 9.61 -3.95 0.51
CA ALA A 795 10.28 -3.83 -0.79
C ALA A 795 9.92 -2.53 -1.51
N LEU A 796 8.63 -2.17 -1.55
CA LEU A 796 8.18 -0.94 -2.21
C LEU A 796 8.68 0.31 -1.49
N LYS A 797 8.64 0.34 -0.15
CA LYS A 797 9.18 1.44 0.64
C LYS A 797 10.68 1.63 0.35
N TYR A 798 11.45 0.55 0.30
CA TYR A 798 12.86 0.58 -0.09
C TYR A 798 13.06 1.24 -1.46
N LEU A 799 12.33 0.77 -2.47
CA LEU A 799 12.46 1.27 -3.85
C LEU A 799 12.03 2.73 -4.02
N HIS A 800 10.96 3.15 -3.36
CA HIS A 800 10.39 4.50 -3.54
C HIS A 800 11.05 5.55 -2.65
N CYS A 801 11.44 5.19 -1.43
CA CYS A 801 11.87 6.17 -0.42
C CYS A 801 13.37 6.13 -0.12
N TYR A 802 14.06 5.02 -0.44
CA TYR A 802 15.48 4.84 -0.09
C TYR A 802 16.41 4.73 -1.30
N CYS A 803 15.88 4.58 -2.52
CA CYS A 803 16.65 4.77 -3.76
C CYS A 803 16.58 6.23 -4.22
N SER A 804 17.69 6.77 -4.74
CA SER A 804 17.74 8.14 -5.30
C SER A 804 18.37 8.11 -6.71
N PRO A 805 17.61 8.41 -7.77
CA PRO A 805 16.16 8.69 -7.75
C PRO A 805 15.35 7.47 -7.29
N GLY A 806 14.14 7.70 -6.77
CA GLY A 806 13.23 6.61 -6.40
C GLY A 806 12.95 5.72 -7.61
N ILE A 807 13.03 4.40 -7.44
CA ILE A 807 12.85 3.46 -8.53
C ILE A 807 11.37 3.17 -8.71
N GLN A 808 10.82 3.52 -9.87
CA GLN A 808 9.45 3.18 -10.23
C GLN A 808 9.35 1.69 -10.55
N VAL A 809 8.58 0.96 -9.74
CA VAL A 809 8.43 -0.51 -9.87
C VAL A 809 7.68 -0.92 -11.14
N GLY A 810 6.89 -0.01 -11.71
CA GLY A 810 6.02 -0.28 -12.86
C GLY A 810 4.83 -1.15 -12.47
N ASP A 811 4.52 -2.14 -13.31
CA ASP A 811 3.45 -3.13 -13.06
C ASP A 811 3.83 -4.07 -11.90
N LEU A 812 3.02 -4.08 -10.84
CA LEU A 812 3.15 -4.96 -9.68
C LEU A 812 2.03 -6.01 -9.68
N SER A 813 2.22 -7.08 -10.44
CA SER A 813 1.28 -8.21 -10.50
C SER A 813 1.65 -9.34 -9.51
N PRO A 814 0.68 -10.18 -9.10
CA PRO A 814 0.96 -11.36 -8.27
C PRO A 814 2.02 -12.30 -8.88
N ASP A 815 2.16 -12.34 -10.20
CA ASP A 815 3.14 -13.19 -10.88
C ASP A 815 4.60 -12.71 -10.71
N LYS A 816 4.79 -11.45 -10.28
CA LYS A 816 6.10 -10.87 -9.97
C LYS A 816 6.53 -11.05 -8.52
N VAL A 817 5.67 -11.61 -7.68
CA VAL A 817 5.97 -11.88 -6.27
C VAL A 817 6.14 -13.39 -6.08
N ILE A 818 7.30 -13.82 -5.60
CA ILE A 818 7.54 -15.20 -5.18
C ILE A 818 7.36 -15.27 -3.68
N VAL A 819 6.50 -16.17 -3.24
CA VAL A 819 6.39 -16.56 -1.83
C VAL A 819 7.36 -17.71 -1.60
N ASP A 820 8.44 -17.43 -0.88
CA ASP A 820 9.45 -18.45 -0.58
C ASP A 820 8.94 -19.47 0.46
N LEU A 821 9.73 -20.52 0.70
CA LEU A 821 9.37 -21.58 1.66
C LEU A 821 9.14 -21.09 3.11
N LYS A 822 9.51 -19.84 3.43
CA LYS A 822 9.30 -19.20 4.75
C LYS A 822 8.16 -18.19 4.75
N ASP A 823 7.35 -18.17 3.70
CA ASP A 823 6.27 -17.20 3.47
C ASP A 823 6.76 -15.74 3.39
N GLU A 824 8.01 -15.53 2.99
CA GLU A 824 8.52 -14.19 2.70
C GLU A 824 8.27 -13.85 1.24
N ALA A 825 7.75 -12.65 1.01
CA ALA A 825 7.58 -12.12 -0.34
C ALA A 825 8.93 -11.70 -0.94
N ARG A 826 9.22 -12.17 -2.16
CA ARG A 826 10.38 -11.76 -2.97
C ARG A 826 9.87 -11.13 -4.27
N LEU A 827 10.03 -9.82 -4.37
CA LEU A 827 9.60 -9.03 -5.52
C LEU A 827 10.64 -9.11 -6.64
N ARG A 828 10.23 -9.54 -7.84
CA ARG A 828 11.04 -9.52 -9.06
C ARG A 828 10.74 -8.25 -9.86
N LEU A 829 11.77 -7.47 -10.15
CA LEU A 829 11.63 -6.20 -10.88
C LEU A 829 11.74 -6.40 -12.40
N SER A 830 11.22 -5.45 -13.18
CA SER A 830 11.31 -5.39 -14.64
C SER A 830 11.88 -4.02 -15.06
N LEU A 831 12.61 -3.95 -16.18
CA LEU A 831 13.23 -2.70 -16.61
C LEU A 831 12.16 -1.64 -16.98
N PRO A 832 12.30 -0.38 -16.51
CA PRO A 832 11.32 0.69 -16.72
C PRO A 832 10.97 0.99 -18.19
N GLY A 833 11.93 0.85 -19.13
CA GLY A 833 11.72 1.12 -20.56
C GLY A 833 10.86 0.10 -21.32
N MET A 834 10.43 -1.00 -20.69
CA MET A 834 9.60 -2.04 -21.31
C MET A 834 8.09 -1.87 -21.05
N THR A 835 7.68 -0.73 -20.48
CA THR A 835 6.26 -0.42 -20.30
C THR A 835 5.63 -0.03 -21.64
N TRP A 836 5.08 -1.00 -22.37
CA TRP A 836 4.00 -0.67 -23.30
C TRP A 836 2.79 -0.16 -22.52
N ALA A 837 2.09 0.78 -23.14
CA ALA A 837 0.94 1.49 -22.60
C ALA A 837 -0.11 0.53 -22.02
N GLU A 838 -0.14 0.39 -20.70
CA GLU A 838 -1.31 -0.08 -19.98
C GLU A 838 -1.66 0.93 -18.89
N ASN A 839 -2.50 1.90 -19.28
CA ASN A 839 -3.50 2.44 -18.37
C ASN A 839 -4.36 1.25 -17.92
N LYS A 840 -4.03 0.66 -16.76
CA LYS A 840 -4.91 -0.10 -15.85
C LYS A 840 -4.03 -0.79 -14.79
N SER A 841 -3.54 -0.02 -13.81
CA SER A 841 -3.22 -0.62 -12.52
C SER A 841 -4.54 -1.02 -11.87
N SER A 842 -4.87 -2.31 -11.89
CA SER A 842 -5.97 -2.84 -11.07
C SER A 842 -5.54 -2.75 -9.61
N ILE A 843 -5.98 -1.71 -8.93
CA ILE A 843 -5.91 -1.59 -7.47
C ILE A 843 -6.84 -2.66 -6.90
N PHE A 844 -6.29 -3.77 -6.41
CA PHE A 844 -7.05 -4.68 -5.56
C PHE A 844 -7.18 -4.04 -4.18
N SER A 845 -8.27 -3.30 -3.98
CA SER A 845 -8.77 -2.96 -2.65
C SER A 845 -9.37 -4.22 -2.03
N ALA A 846 -9.07 -4.49 -0.75
CA ALA A 846 -9.90 -5.39 0.02
C ALA A 846 -11.27 -4.70 0.17
N TYR A 847 -12.29 -5.23 -0.50
CA TYR A 847 -13.67 -4.86 -0.23
C TYR A 847 -13.97 -5.22 1.23
N VAL A 848 -13.92 -4.22 2.11
CA VAL A 848 -14.60 -4.32 3.40
C VAL A 848 -16.04 -3.97 3.07
N ALA A 849 -16.88 -5.00 2.98
CA ALA A 849 -18.33 -4.80 2.88
C ALA A 849 -18.76 -3.74 3.91
N PRO A 850 -19.70 -2.84 3.58
CA PRO A 850 -20.19 -1.86 4.54
C PRO A 850 -20.52 -2.58 5.85
N GLY A 851 -19.80 -2.24 6.92
CA GLY A 851 -20.13 -2.73 8.25
C GLY A 851 -21.58 -2.35 8.52
N THR A 852 -22.42 -3.35 8.75
CA THR A 852 -23.88 -3.28 8.90
C THR A 852 -24.67 -3.03 7.60
N LEU A 853 -24.89 -4.08 6.81
CA LEU A 853 -26.21 -4.24 6.17
C LEU A 853 -27.25 -4.19 7.32
N PRO A 854 -28.34 -3.41 7.21
CA PRO A 854 -29.37 -3.42 8.24
C PRO A 854 -29.82 -4.87 8.43
N SER A 855 -29.66 -5.39 9.65
CA SER A 855 -30.35 -6.60 10.04
C SER A 855 -31.84 -6.29 9.92
N PHE A 856 -32.49 -6.78 8.85
CA PHE A 856 -33.93 -6.82 8.78
C PHE A 856 -34.41 -7.86 9.81
N SER A 857 -34.38 -7.48 11.09
CA SER A 857 -35.23 -8.09 12.09
C SER A 857 -36.64 -7.59 11.80
N ASN A 858 -37.49 -8.50 11.29
CA ASN A 858 -38.93 -8.28 11.18
C ASN A 858 -39.47 -7.69 12.49
N ASN A 859 -40.08 -6.51 12.41
CA ASN A 859 -41.26 -6.22 13.22
C ASN A 859 -42.49 -6.63 12.40
#